data_AF-A0A959JV98-F1
#
_entry.id   AF-A0A959JV98-F1
#
_cell.length_a   1.000
_cell.length_b   1.000
_cell.length_c   1.000
_cell.angle_alpha   90.00
_cell.angle_beta   90.00
_cell.angle_gamma   90.00
#
_symmetry.space_group_name_H-M   'P 1'
#
loop_
_entity.id
_entity.type
_entity.pdbx_description
1 polymer ?
#
loop_
_entity_poly.entity_id
_entity_poly.type
_entity_poly.pdbx_seq_one_letter_code
_entity_poly.pdbx_strand_id
1 'polypeptide(L)'
;IEIFSGKDDGIEIFGGAVNITHAVVGYIGDDSFDFDESWDGSMQFLFSLQQDLDSEFGGDHGIEYDGSEAEDKEPKTVGKIYNATFIGAGPGSANGESDGVVFKSDGAAQIWNSLILSSGGYAIAIDTTSEDRLAAGDIAFANNIIFDYTTLVLDNPVASSAMAALEAGNTENVDPMLAGISRLPDGGLDPRPNAGSPALSGAAIDANAADFIETTAYRGAFSNSSNWALGWTAMDEYGFFGDLVEKQPSVIVDASIEAGETLMLTSDVEWEMDGYVYVEDGATLIIEAGTVIKARGTTTTGDASTALIISRGGKIIAEGTADEPIIFTSVEDDLNTTTDLTPFDFQKWGGIVILGNGIIGEDGGTDFIEGIPEGDSRSEYGGNDNSDNSGTLKYVSIRHGGAVLEQDNEINGLTLGGVGSGTTIDYIEIFSGKDDGIEIFGGAVNITHAAVAYIGDDSYDFDESWAGAMQFVFSLQQDLDSEFGGDHGIEYDGSEAEDKEPKTVGRIYNGTFIGAGPGSENGESDGIVFKSDGAAQIWNSIILSSGGYAIAIDTTSEDRLAAGDIAFANNIIFDYTTLVLDNPVASAAMAALEAGNTENVDPMLGGISRLPDGGLDPRPNAESPALSGAATDDNAPDFVQATAYRGAFDNETNWALGWTALDSYGFFGDLVTVGVRDVTENGMQITTAPNPVYSGVAAVSFNLPQRSAVELVVNDMTGKVVQRSKMGQLNEGFNQITLNTAGLQHGTYVLALITEYGIATQKFIVSPF
;
A
#
# COMPACT_ATOMS: atom_id res chain seq x y z
N ILE A 1 -6.67 -20.89 -20.05
CA ILE A 1 -6.25 -22.26 -20.49
C ILE A 1 -4.87 -22.15 -21.13
N GLU A 2 -4.05 -23.19 -21.07
CA GLU A 2 -2.78 -23.23 -21.81
C GLU A 2 -2.69 -24.50 -22.65
N ILE A 3 -2.17 -24.37 -23.87
CA ILE A 3 -1.69 -25.47 -24.71
C ILE A 3 -0.22 -25.21 -25.01
N PHE A 4 0.65 -26.09 -24.53
CA PHE A 4 2.09 -25.98 -24.68
C PHE A 4 2.65 -27.22 -25.37
N SER A 5 3.27 -27.01 -26.53
CA SER A 5 3.88 -28.03 -27.39
C SER A 5 2.89 -29.00 -28.04
N GLY A 6 2.77 -28.91 -29.37
CA GLY A 6 1.86 -29.72 -30.19
C GLY A 6 2.40 -29.84 -31.61
N LYS A 7 1.84 -30.78 -32.41
CA LYS A 7 2.20 -30.92 -33.83
C LYS A 7 1.15 -30.28 -34.76
N ASP A 8 -0.12 -30.47 -34.44
CA ASP A 8 -1.26 -29.74 -35.02
C ASP A 8 -1.47 -28.44 -34.23
N ASP A 9 -2.65 -27.85 -34.37
CA ASP A 9 -3.14 -26.64 -33.74
C ASP A 9 -3.12 -26.67 -32.22
N GLY A 10 -3.05 -25.47 -31.65
CA GLY A 10 -3.14 -25.25 -30.21
C GLY A 10 -4.58 -25.37 -29.75
N ILE A 11 -5.41 -24.43 -30.19
CA ILE A 11 -6.84 -24.40 -29.89
C ILE A 11 -7.61 -24.36 -31.21
N GLU A 12 -8.34 -25.45 -31.48
CA GLU A 12 -9.17 -25.63 -32.67
C GLU A 12 -10.66 -25.64 -32.25
N ILE A 13 -11.49 -24.84 -32.91
CA ILE A 13 -12.93 -24.74 -32.62
C ILE A 13 -13.76 -24.95 -33.88
N PHE A 14 -14.59 -25.99 -33.86
CA PHE A 14 -15.59 -26.27 -34.90
C PHE A 14 -16.95 -25.64 -34.57
N GLY A 15 -17.17 -24.43 -35.08
CA GLY A 15 -18.42 -23.67 -34.97
C GLY A 15 -18.89 -23.41 -33.53
N GLY A 16 -20.14 -22.96 -33.40
CA GLY A 16 -20.76 -22.66 -32.11
C GLY A 16 -20.30 -21.32 -31.51
N ALA A 17 -20.55 -21.10 -30.21
CA ALA A 17 -20.37 -19.81 -29.55
C ALA A 17 -19.55 -19.93 -28.24
N VAL A 18 -18.45 -20.68 -28.29
CA VAL A 18 -17.54 -20.83 -27.14
C VAL A 18 -16.88 -19.48 -26.85
N ASN A 19 -16.83 -19.10 -25.58
CA ASN A 19 -16.16 -17.89 -25.11
C ASN A 19 -14.91 -18.24 -24.30
N ILE A 20 -13.85 -17.45 -24.44
CA ILE A 20 -12.57 -17.63 -23.72
C ILE A 20 -12.13 -16.30 -23.13
N THR A 21 -11.81 -16.27 -21.84
CA THR A 21 -11.33 -15.05 -21.16
C THR A 21 -9.82 -14.92 -21.16
N HIS A 22 -9.09 -16.04 -21.17
CA HIS A 22 -7.62 -16.10 -21.07
C HIS A 22 -7.10 -17.39 -21.71
N ALA A 23 -6.19 -17.29 -22.69
CA ALA A 23 -5.53 -18.46 -23.26
C ALA A 23 -4.07 -18.20 -23.63
N VAL A 24 -3.21 -19.17 -23.34
CA VAL A 24 -1.81 -19.21 -23.77
C VAL A 24 -1.61 -20.37 -24.73
N VAL A 25 -1.02 -20.10 -25.88
CA VAL A 25 -0.64 -21.12 -26.85
C VAL A 25 0.83 -20.95 -27.23
N GLY A 26 1.64 -21.97 -26.98
CA GLY A 26 3.07 -21.90 -27.28
C GLY A 26 3.59 -23.18 -27.89
N TYR A 27 4.55 -23.04 -28.81
CA TYR A 27 5.32 -24.18 -29.36
C TYR A 27 4.49 -25.19 -30.14
N ILE A 28 3.47 -24.72 -30.83
CA ILE A 28 2.56 -25.50 -31.67
C ILE A 28 3.13 -25.63 -33.08
N GLY A 29 2.84 -26.76 -33.75
CA GLY A 29 3.40 -27.09 -35.06
C GLY A 29 2.60 -26.54 -36.24
N ASP A 30 1.33 -26.20 -36.02
CA ASP A 30 0.40 -25.59 -36.98
C ASP A 30 -0.16 -24.27 -36.39
N ASP A 31 -1.47 -24.06 -36.35
CA ASP A 31 -2.05 -22.78 -35.93
C ASP A 31 -2.18 -22.63 -34.42
N SER A 32 -1.86 -21.45 -33.89
CA SER A 32 -2.04 -21.21 -32.46
C SER A 32 -3.52 -21.25 -32.09
N PHE A 33 -4.35 -20.61 -32.91
CA PHE A 33 -5.80 -20.59 -32.79
C PHE A 33 -6.41 -20.83 -34.17
N ASP A 34 -7.18 -21.89 -34.30
CA ASP A 34 -7.90 -22.24 -35.52
C ASP A 34 -9.42 -22.27 -35.27
N PHE A 35 -10.16 -21.68 -36.20
CA PHE A 35 -11.59 -21.49 -36.14
C PHE A 35 -12.24 -21.98 -37.41
N ASP A 36 -12.86 -23.14 -37.30
CA ASP A 36 -13.58 -23.85 -38.35
C ASP A 36 -15.10 -23.64 -38.26
N GLU A 37 -15.79 -23.88 -39.39
CA GLU A 37 -17.26 -24.06 -39.45
C GLU A 37 -18.06 -22.91 -38.79
N SER A 38 -17.57 -21.68 -38.97
CA SER A 38 -18.23 -20.42 -38.59
C SER A 38 -18.51 -20.34 -37.08
N TRP A 39 -17.46 -20.01 -36.33
CA TRP A 39 -17.54 -19.67 -34.90
C TRP A 39 -18.19 -18.29 -34.66
N ASP A 40 -19.00 -18.18 -33.61
CA ASP A 40 -19.83 -17.00 -33.22
C ASP A 40 -19.59 -16.57 -31.77
N GLY A 41 -18.42 -16.92 -31.21
CA GLY A 41 -18.08 -16.60 -29.84
C GLY A 41 -17.30 -15.29 -29.69
N SER A 42 -16.87 -15.03 -28.47
CA SER A 42 -15.98 -13.92 -28.14
C SER A 42 -14.80 -14.38 -27.28
N MET A 43 -13.63 -13.79 -27.49
CA MET A 43 -12.44 -14.07 -26.71
C MET A 43 -11.72 -12.82 -26.26
N GLN A 44 -11.10 -12.88 -25.07
CA GLN A 44 -10.21 -11.84 -24.55
C GLN A 44 -8.90 -12.44 -24.02
N PHE A 45 -7.84 -11.63 -23.95
CA PHE A 45 -6.53 -11.98 -23.37
C PHE A 45 -5.93 -13.28 -23.93
N LEU A 46 -5.74 -13.31 -25.24
CA LEU A 46 -5.11 -14.42 -25.95
C LEU A 46 -3.63 -14.13 -26.15
N PHE A 47 -2.77 -15.08 -25.81
CA PHE A 47 -1.32 -14.98 -26.06
C PHE A 47 -0.84 -16.16 -26.87
N SER A 48 -0.08 -15.91 -27.94
CA SER A 48 0.69 -16.97 -28.60
C SER A 48 2.15 -16.62 -28.90
N LEU A 49 2.97 -17.67 -28.91
CA LEU A 49 4.38 -17.63 -29.27
C LEU A 49 4.74 -18.78 -30.21
N GLN A 50 5.09 -18.44 -31.45
CA GLN A 50 5.56 -19.39 -32.47
C GLN A 50 7.08 -19.58 -32.43
N GLN A 51 7.54 -20.74 -32.90
CA GLN A 51 8.97 -21.11 -32.88
C GLN A 51 9.69 -20.69 -34.17
N ASP A 52 10.96 -20.32 -34.05
CA ASP A 52 11.86 -20.20 -35.21
C ASP A 52 12.45 -21.57 -35.57
N LEU A 53 11.58 -22.47 -36.03
CA LEU A 53 11.94 -23.75 -36.63
C LEU A 53 11.55 -23.77 -38.11
N ASP A 54 11.77 -24.86 -38.84
CA ASP A 54 11.25 -24.98 -40.21
C ASP A 54 9.73 -25.21 -40.21
N SER A 55 9.08 -25.09 -41.37
CA SER A 55 7.61 -25.17 -41.50
C SER A 55 7.00 -26.55 -41.15
N GLU A 56 7.81 -27.54 -40.74
CA GLU A 56 7.27 -28.79 -40.19
C GLU A 56 7.02 -28.71 -38.67
N PHE A 57 7.62 -27.71 -37.98
CA PHE A 57 7.62 -27.59 -36.51
C PHE A 57 7.52 -26.16 -35.98
N GLY A 58 7.46 -25.15 -36.85
CA GLY A 58 7.54 -23.73 -36.50
C GLY A 58 6.21 -23.05 -36.13
N GLY A 59 5.08 -23.68 -36.45
CA GLY A 59 3.74 -23.11 -36.33
C GLY A 59 3.37 -22.21 -37.51
N ASP A 60 2.23 -22.43 -38.14
CA ASP A 60 1.84 -21.77 -39.37
C ASP A 60 1.23 -20.40 -39.03
N HIS A 61 0.09 -20.31 -38.35
CA HIS A 61 -0.58 -19.03 -38.14
C HIS A 61 -0.75 -18.68 -36.66
N GLY A 62 -0.71 -17.38 -36.35
CA GLY A 62 -1.13 -16.89 -35.03
C GLY A 62 -2.63 -17.11 -34.84
N ILE A 63 -3.40 -16.78 -35.87
CA ILE A 63 -4.83 -17.09 -35.99
C ILE A 63 -5.09 -17.58 -37.41
N GLU A 64 -5.92 -18.62 -37.52
CA GLU A 64 -6.62 -18.99 -38.74
C GLU A 64 -8.14 -18.94 -38.55
N TYR A 65 -8.84 -18.43 -39.56
CA TYR A 65 -10.29 -18.48 -39.68
C TYR A 65 -10.69 -19.16 -40.98
N ASP A 66 -11.18 -20.40 -40.89
CA ASP A 66 -11.82 -21.15 -41.95
C ASP A 66 -13.34 -21.21 -41.73
N GLY A 67 -14.09 -20.45 -42.54
CA GLY A 67 -15.52 -20.26 -42.33
C GLY A 67 -16.35 -21.52 -42.57
N SER A 68 -16.20 -22.15 -43.73
CA SER A 68 -16.87 -23.41 -44.05
C SER A 68 -16.25 -24.03 -45.29
N GLU A 69 -16.38 -25.36 -45.43
CA GLU A 69 -15.87 -26.06 -46.62
C GLU A 69 -16.53 -25.61 -47.97
N ALA A 70 -17.51 -24.71 -47.97
CA ALA A 70 -18.04 -24.08 -49.18
C ALA A 70 -18.66 -22.68 -48.90
N GLU A 71 -18.25 -21.66 -49.69
CA GLU A 71 -18.61 -20.23 -49.56
C GLU A 71 -20.12 -19.89 -49.47
N ASP A 72 -21.02 -20.83 -49.81
CA ASP A 72 -22.47 -20.65 -49.87
C ASP A 72 -23.25 -21.28 -48.71
N LYS A 73 -22.55 -21.79 -47.69
CA LYS A 73 -23.19 -22.41 -46.52
C LYS A 73 -23.56 -21.36 -45.46
N GLU A 74 -24.65 -21.66 -44.75
CA GLU A 74 -25.18 -20.87 -43.65
C GLU A 74 -25.24 -21.75 -42.38
N PRO A 75 -25.11 -21.16 -41.17
CA PRO A 75 -25.04 -19.73 -40.89
C PRO A 75 -23.64 -19.13 -41.12
N LYS A 76 -23.60 -17.90 -41.64
CA LYS A 76 -22.40 -17.05 -41.61
C LYS A 76 -22.34 -16.27 -40.30
N THR A 77 -21.38 -16.58 -39.44
CA THR A 77 -21.19 -15.92 -38.13
C THR A 77 -19.90 -15.12 -38.10
N VAL A 78 -19.70 -14.31 -37.06
CA VAL A 78 -18.54 -13.43 -36.92
C VAL A 78 -18.00 -13.54 -35.51
N GLY A 79 -16.86 -14.23 -35.37
CA GLY A 79 -16.13 -14.30 -34.12
C GLY A 79 -15.57 -12.93 -33.72
N LYS A 80 -15.39 -12.71 -32.41
CA LYS A 80 -14.78 -11.48 -31.89
C LYS A 80 -13.59 -11.78 -30.99
N ILE A 81 -12.47 -11.11 -31.25
CA ILE A 81 -11.25 -11.21 -30.44
C ILE A 81 -10.89 -9.83 -29.93
N TYR A 82 -10.66 -9.73 -28.62
CA TYR A 82 -10.25 -8.52 -27.92
C TYR A 82 -8.90 -8.77 -27.23
N ASN A 83 -8.01 -7.79 -27.21
CA ASN A 83 -6.80 -7.82 -26.37
C ASN A 83 -5.97 -9.11 -26.57
N ALA A 84 -5.57 -9.41 -27.80
CA ALA A 84 -4.69 -10.53 -28.08
C ALA A 84 -3.26 -10.07 -28.37
N THR A 85 -2.27 -10.92 -28.08
CA THR A 85 -0.86 -10.71 -28.42
C THR A 85 -0.33 -11.96 -29.12
N PHE A 86 -0.09 -11.85 -30.42
CA PHE A 86 0.47 -12.93 -31.24
C PHE A 86 1.91 -12.59 -31.62
N ILE A 87 2.85 -13.46 -31.24
CA ILE A 87 4.27 -13.33 -31.58
C ILE A 87 4.64 -14.47 -32.52
N GLY A 88 4.79 -14.15 -33.81
CA GLY A 88 5.21 -15.09 -34.85
C GLY A 88 6.68 -15.51 -34.71
N ALA A 89 7.21 -16.25 -35.68
CA ALA A 89 8.59 -16.76 -35.68
C ALA A 89 9.67 -15.70 -36.01
N GLY A 90 9.26 -14.56 -36.56
CA GLY A 90 10.11 -13.41 -36.91
C GLY A 90 10.39 -13.28 -38.42
N PRO A 91 10.61 -12.05 -38.93
CA PRO A 91 11.01 -11.84 -40.32
C PRO A 91 12.34 -12.54 -40.65
N GLY A 92 12.36 -13.33 -41.72
CA GLY A 92 13.54 -14.11 -42.13
C GLY A 92 13.73 -15.43 -41.38
N SER A 93 12.74 -15.84 -40.58
CA SER A 93 12.59 -17.21 -40.06
C SER A 93 12.70 -18.25 -41.18
N ALA A 94 13.16 -19.46 -40.83
CA ALA A 94 13.13 -20.61 -41.73
C ALA A 94 11.68 -21.09 -42.01
N ASN A 95 10.74 -20.71 -41.15
CA ASN A 95 9.31 -20.89 -41.34
C ASN A 95 8.72 -19.67 -42.08
N GLY A 96 8.61 -19.80 -43.40
CA GLY A 96 8.00 -18.78 -44.25
C GLY A 96 6.48 -18.69 -44.18
N GLU A 97 5.83 -19.63 -43.46
CA GLU A 97 4.37 -19.73 -43.32
C GLU A 97 3.87 -19.13 -41.99
N SER A 98 4.78 -18.58 -41.16
CA SER A 98 4.51 -17.87 -39.89
C SER A 98 3.71 -16.58 -40.08
N ASP A 99 2.42 -16.71 -40.36
CA ASP A 99 1.49 -15.61 -40.58
C ASP A 99 0.87 -15.12 -39.25
N GLY A 100 0.48 -13.85 -39.19
CA GLY A 100 -0.20 -13.27 -38.05
C GLY A 100 -1.65 -13.73 -37.95
N VAL A 101 -2.50 -13.25 -38.87
CA VAL A 101 -3.93 -13.59 -38.94
C VAL A 101 -4.30 -13.95 -40.37
N VAL A 102 -4.92 -15.11 -40.54
CA VAL A 102 -5.36 -15.65 -41.83
C VAL A 102 -6.88 -15.78 -41.87
N PHE A 103 -7.50 -15.34 -42.96
CA PHE A 103 -8.91 -15.54 -43.27
C PHE A 103 -9.04 -16.25 -44.60
N LYS A 104 -9.68 -17.42 -44.59
CA LYS A 104 -9.94 -18.24 -45.79
C LYS A 104 -11.33 -18.88 -45.72
N SER A 105 -11.75 -19.49 -46.83
CA SER A 105 -12.97 -20.31 -46.91
C SER A 105 -14.24 -19.65 -46.32
N ASP A 106 -14.49 -18.37 -46.63
CA ASP A 106 -15.61 -17.57 -46.09
C ASP A 106 -15.53 -17.27 -44.57
N GLY A 107 -14.36 -17.46 -43.96
CA GLY A 107 -14.06 -17.13 -42.56
C GLY A 107 -14.03 -15.63 -42.31
N ALA A 108 -14.52 -15.22 -41.15
CA ALA A 108 -14.60 -13.81 -40.76
C ALA A 108 -14.55 -13.61 -39.25
N ALA A 109 -13.88 -12.54 -38.83
CA ALA A 109 -13.83 -12.12 -37.43
C ALA A 109 -13.56 -10.62 -37.29
N GLN A 110 -13.88 -10.11 -36.11
CA GLN A 110 -13.51 -8.77 -35.70
C GLN A 110 -12.39 -8.83 -34.67
N ILE A 111 -11.29 -8.13 -34.94
CA ILE A 111 -10.10 -8.13 -34.09
C ILE A 111 -9.90 -6.73 -33.51
N TRP A 112 -9.98 -6.64 -32.19
CA TRP A 112 -9.95 -5.41 -31.42
C TRP A 112 -8.73 -5.39 -30.49
N ASN A 113 -8.10 -4.22 -30.35
CA ASN A 113 -7.10 -3.92 -29.32
C ASN A 113 -5.95 -4.94 -29.25
N SER A 114 -5.52 -5.51 -30.38
CA SER A 114 -4.59 -6.64 -30.41
C SER A 114 -3.22 -6.28 -31.00
N LEU A 115 -2.19 -7.02 -30.59
CA LEU A 115 -0.82 -6.94 -31.10
C LEU A 115 -0.54 -8.14 -32.01
N ILE A 116 -0.12 -7.89 -33.24
CA ILE A 116 0.30 -8.91 -34.21
C ILE A 116 1.73 -8.63 -34.60
N LEU A 117 2.66 -9.48 -34.14
CA LEU A 117 4.08 -9.17 -34.09
C LEU A 117 4.92 -10.28 -34.72
N SER A 118 6.09 -9.92 -35.24
CA SER A 118 7.13 -10.89 -35.65
C SER A 118 6.62 -11.91 -36.67
N SER A 119 5.77 -11.52 -37.63
CA SER A 119 5.27 -12.45 -38.66
C SER A 119 6.36 -12.78 -39.69
N GLY A 120 6.71 -14.07 -39.81
CA GLY A 120 7.64 -14.56 -40.83
C GLY A 120 7.09 -14.49 -42.25
N GLY A 121 5.76 -14.58 -42.41
CA GLY A 121 5.03 -14.42 -43.68
C GLY A 121 4.27 -13.10 -43.77
N TYR A 122 2.94 -13.17 -43.70
CA TYR A 122 2.00 -12.05 -43.73
C TYR A 122 1.57 -11.65 -42.32
N ALA A 123 1.49 -10.37 -42.01
CA ALA A 123 0.81 -9.94 -40.79
C ALA A 123 -0.70 -10.22 -40.88
N ILE A 124 -1.31 -9.93 -42.04
CA ILE A 124 -2.71 -10.20 -42.35
C ILE A 124 -2.81 -10.89 -43.72
N ALA A 125 -3.38 -12.09 -43.77
CA ALA A 125 -3.74 -12.77 -45.02
C ALA A 125 -5.26 -12.88 -45.12
N ILE A 126 -5.84 -12.34 -46.21
CA ILE A 126 -7.25 -12.53 -46.53
C ILE A 126 -7.31 -13.15 -47.92
N ASP A 127 -7.73 -14.41 -48.01
CA ASP A 127 -7.93 -15.08 -49.29
C ASP A 127 -9.12 -14.47 -50.04
N THR A 128 -9.09 -14.57 -51.36
CA THR A 128 -10.21 -14.27 -52.26
C THR A 128 -11.53 -14.94 -51.88
N THR A 129 -11.48 -16.11 -51.23
CA THR A 129 -12.69 -16.81 -50.74
C THR A 129 -13.41 -16.06 -49.61
N SER A 130 -12.75 -15.10 -48.94
CA SER A 130 -13.33 -14.29 -47.86
C SER A 130 -13.52 -12.81 -48.26
N GLU A 131 -13.37 -12.48 -49.55
CA GLU A 131 -13.53 -11.12 -50.08
C GLU A 131 -14.92 -10.54 -49.79
N ASP A 132 -15.97 -11.35 -49.93
CA ASP A 132 -17.35 -10.93 -49.68
C ASP A 132 -17.60 -10.62 -48.19
N ARG A 133 -16.94 -11.34 -47.28
CA ARG A 133 -17.01 -11.09 -45.82
C ARG A 133 -16.33 -9.77 -45.47
N LEU A 134 -15.18 -9.48 -46.06
CA LEU A 134 -14.51 -8.18 -45.93
C LEU A 134 -15.39 -7.05 -46.47
N ALA A 135 -15.99 -7.22 -47.65
CA ALA A 135 -16.87 -6.22 -48.26
C ALA A 135 -18.15 -5.97 -47.45
N ALA A 136 -18.65 -6.98 -46.72
CA ALA A 136 -19.78 -6.88 -45.81
C ALA A 136 -19.44 -6.15 -44.50
N GLY A 137 -18.16 -6.03 -44.15
CA GLY A 137 -17.69 -5.51 -42.87
C GLY A 137 -17.65 -6.55 -41.76
N ASP A 138 -17.76 -7.84 -42.11
CA ASP A 138 -17.67 -8.95 -41.16
C ASP A 138 -16.22 -9.18 -40.71
N ILE A 139 -15.26 -8.96 -41.62
CA ILE A 139 -13.84 -8.84 -41.28
C ILE A 139 -13.57 -7.38 -40.93
N ALA A 140 -13.28 -7.10 -39.65
CA ALA A 140 -13.03 -5.75 -39.19
C ALA A 140 -11.90 -5.69 -38.16
N PHE A 141 -11.26 -4.53 -38.11
CA PHE A 141 -10.16 -4.24 -37.20
C PHE A 141 -10.49 -2.99 -36.39
N ALA A 142 -10.04 -2.93 -35.14
CA ALA A 142 -10.22 -1.76 -34.30
C ALA A 142 -9.04 -1.59 -33.34
N ASN A 143 -8.29 -0.51 -33.51
CA ASN A 143 -7.17 -0.09 -32.66
C ASN A 143 -6.16 -1.22 -32.39
N ASN A 144 -5.69 -1.89 -33.45
CA ASN A 144 -4.64 -2.91 -33.35
C ASN A 144 -3.24 -2.29 -33.55
N ILE A 145 -2.21 -3.00 -33.12
CA ILE A 145 -0.81 -2.70 -33.49
C ILE A 145 -0.26 -3.90 -34.26
N ILE A 146 0.37 -3.61 -35.40
CA ILE A 146 1.09 -4.60 -36.21
C ILE A 146 2.53 -4.15 -36.31
N PHE A 147 3.49 -5.02 -36.02
CA PHE A 147 4.91 -4.65 -36.07
C PHE A 147 5.81 -5.84 -36.45
N ASP A 148 7.00 -5.55 -36.97
CA ASP A 148 8.03 -6.53 -37.29
C ASP A 148 7.52 -7.70 -38.16
N TYR A 149 7.24 -7.46 -39.43
CA TYR A 149 6.69 -8.47 -40.34
C TYR A 149 7.45 -8.53 -41.67
N THR A 150 7.40 -9.68 -42.37
CA THR A 150 7.95 -9.80 -43.73
C THR A 150 7.08 -9.07 -44.75
N THR A 151 5.77 -9.34 -44.76
CA THR A 151 4.78 -8.67 -45.64
C THR A 151 3.56 -8.25 -44.82
N LEU A 152 3.04 -7.03 -45.03
CA LEU A 152 1.89 -6.56 -44.24
C LEU A 152 0.60 -7.31 -44.60
N VAL A 153 0.30 -7.39 -45.90
CA VAL A 153 -0.92 -8.01 -46.42
C VAL A 153 -0.59 -8.99 -47.55
N LEU A 154 -1.28 -10.13 -47.62
CA LEU A 154 -1.22 -11.07 -48.74
C LEU A 154 -1.42 -10.37 -50.10
N ASP A 155 -0.49 -10.56 -51.04
CA ASP A 155 -0.53 -9.95 -52.38
C ASP A 155 -1.50 -10.69 -53.30
N ASN A 156 -2.76 -10.28 -53.25
CA ASN A 156 -3.85 -10.80 -54.09
C ASN A 156 -4.84 -9.66 -54.46
N PRO A 157 -5.93 -9.94 -55.23
CA PRO A 157 -6.91 -8.92 -55.58
C PRO A 157 -7.59 -8.19 -54.40
N VAL A 158 -7.63 -8.82 -53.21
CA VAL A 158 -8.27 -8.30 -52.00
C VAL A 158 -7.35 -7.34 -51.23
N ALA A 159 -6.04 -7.37 -51.49
CA ALA A 159 -5.02 -6.63 -50.73
C ALA A 159 -5.33 -5.14 -50.52
N SER A 160 -5.88 -4.47 -51.55
CA SER A 160 -6.23 -3.04 -51.46
C SER A 160 -7.38 -2.78 -50.49
N SER A 161 -8.39 -3.66 -50.46
CA SER A 161 -9.52 -3.60 -49.53
C SER A 161 -9.08 -3.94 -48.11
N ALA A 162 -8.19 -4.91 -47.96
CA ALA A 162 -7.63 -5.29 -46.66
C ALA A 162 -6.83 -4.14 -46.02
N MET A 163 -5.97 -3.46 -46.78
CA MET A 163 -5.27 -2.26 -46.30
C MET A 163 -6.25 -1.15 -45.89
N ALA A 164 -7.32 -0.94 -46.66
CA ALA A 164 -8.33 0.07 -46.34
C ALA A 164 -9.09 -0.27 -45.05
N ALA A 165 -9.34 -1.56 -44.78
CA ALA A 165 -9.97 -2.01 -43.54
C ALA A 165 -9.06 -1.80 -42.32
N LEU A 166 -7.75 -2.07 -42.45
CA LEU A 166 -6.76 -1.80 -41.41
C LEU A 166 -6.68 -0.30 -41.08
N GLU A 167 -6.66 0.56 -42.12
CA GLU A 167 -6.64 2.02 -41.95
C GLU A 167 -7.94 2.54 -41.31
N ALA A 168 -9.10 2.07 -41.78
CA ALA A 168 -10.40 2.44 -41.21
C ALA A 168 -10.56 2.00 -39.75
N GLY A 169 -9.94 0.87 -39.41
CA GLY A 169 -9.87 0.32 -38.06
C GLY A 169 -8.80 0.94 -37.17
N ASN A 170 -8.08 1.98 -37.62
CA ASN A 170 -6.97 2.58 -36.88
C ASN A 170 -5.93 1.54 -36.41
N THR A 171 -5.57 0.62 -37.31
CA THR A 171 -4.45 -0.30 -37.07
C THR A 171 -3.14 0.43 -37.33
N GLU A 172 -2.28 0.48 -36.32
CA GLU A 172 -1.01 1.20 -36.35
C GLU A 172 0.15 0.26 -36.66
N ASN A 173 1.11 0.75 -37.46
CA ASN A 173 2.40 0.08 -37.64
C ASN A 173 3.47 0.79 -36.82
N VAL A 174 3.64 0.34 -35.58
CA VAL A 174 4.53 0.94 -34.59
C VAL A 174 5.06 -0.12 -33.64
N ASP A 175 6.29 0.05 -33.15
CA ASP A 175 6.88 -0.84 -32.15
C ASP A 175 6.06 -0.77 -30.85
N PRO A 176 5.46 -1.89 -30.37
CA PRO A 176 4.73 -1.91 -29.10
C PRO A 176 5.65 -1.91 -27.88
N MET A 177 6.98 -1.89 -28.06
CA MET A 177 7.96 -1.80 -26.98
C MET A 177 7.80 -2.91 -25.93
N LEU A 178 7.54 -4.15 -26.36
CA LEU A 178 7.46 -5.29 -25.43
C LEU A 178 8.80 -5.52 -24.72
N ALA A 179 8.74 -5.90 -23.45
CA ALA A 179 9.90 -6.08 -22.59
C ALA A 179 10.81 -7.24 -23.01
N GLY A 180 10.25 -8.31 -23.57
CA GLY A 180 11.00 -9.43 -24.12
C GLY A 180 10.16 -10.35 -25.00
N ILE A 181 10.75 -10.87 -26.06
CA ILE A 181 10.09 -11.79 -27.02
C ILE A 181 10.90 -13.08 -27.23
N SER A 182 11.71 -13.49 -26.24
CA SER A 182 12.54 -14.71 -26.36
C SER A 182 11.70 -15.96 -26.59
N ARG A 183 12.22 -16.85 -27.43
CA ARG A 183 11.68 -18.20 -27.69
C ARG A 183 12.52 -19.28 -26.99
N LEU A 184 13.31 -18.88 -26.01
CA LEU A 184 14.14 -19.79 -25.24
C LEU A 184 13.71 -19.76 -23.77
N PRO A 185 13.88 -20.89 -23.05
CA PRO A 185 13.67 -20.93 -21.60
C PRO A 185 14.86 -20.27 -20.87
N ASP A 186 15.05 -18.97 -21.14
CA ASP A 186 16.15 -18.15 -20.62
C ASP A 186 15.67 -16.96 -19.78
N GLY A 187 14.38 -16.91 -19.44
CA GLY A 187 13.74 -15.77 -18.79
C GLY A 187 13.68 -14.53 -19.69
N GLY A 188 13.92 -14.67 -21.00
CA GLY A 188 13.93 -13.57 -21.95
C GLY A 188 12.57 -13.21 -22.55
N LEU A 189 11.49 -13.92 -22.18
CA LEU A 189 10.13 -13.61 -22.62
C LEU A 189 9.43 -12.75 -21.59
N ASP A 190 8.99 -11.57 -21.99
CA ASP A 190 8.13 -10.72 -21.17
C ASP A 190 7.22 -9.93 -22.11
N PRO A 191 6.00 -10.44 -22.38
CA PRO A 191 5.11 -9.88 -23.38
C PRO A 191 4.40 -8.60 -22.91
N ARG A 192 4.76 -8.08 -21.74
CA ARG A 192 4.24 -6.79 -21.25
C ARG A 192 4.88 -5.64 -22.03
N PRO A 193 4.11 -4.62 -22.43
CA PRO A 193 4.65 -3.39 -22.99
C PRO A 193 5.38 -2.55 -21.93
N ASN A 194 6.57 -2.05 -22.25
CA ASN A 194 7.36 -1.14 -21.39
C ASN A 194 6.71 0.24 -21.23
N ALA A 195 7.11 0.97 -20.18
CA ALA A 195 6.72 2.36 -19.97
C ALA A 195 6.89 3.22 -21.25
N GLY A 196 5.87 4.03 -21.55
CA GLY A 196 5.83 4.87 -22.75
C GLY A 196 5.46 4.13 -24.05
N SER A 197 5.13 2.84 -23.98
CA SER A 197 4.67 2.07 -25.13
C SER A 197 3.38 2.65 -25.76
N PRO A 198 3.27 2.69 -27.10
CA PRO A 198 2.02 3.03 -27.77
C PRO A 198 0.90 2.01 -27.50
N ALA A 199 1.23 0.79 -27.06
CA ALA A 199 0.26 -0.22 -26.67
C ALA A 199 -0.44 0.11 -25.35
N LEU A 200 0.07 1.05 -24.54
CA LEU A 200 -0.51 1.39 -23.24
C LEU A 200 -1.65 2.41 -23.29
N SER A 201 -2.07 2.77 -24.50
CA SER A 201 -3.21 3.66 -24.73
C SER A 201 -3.93 3.30 -26.03
N GLY A 202 -5.05 3.98 -26.28
CA GLY A 202 -5.73 3.94 -27.57
C GLY A 202 -6.58 2.70 -27.79
N ALA A 203 -6.89 1.91 -26.77
CA ALA A 203 -7.86 0.82 -26.89
C ALA A 203 -9.27 1.34 -27.26
N ALA A 204 -9.95 0.62 -28.14
CA ALA A 204 -11.34 0.85 -28.54
C ALA A 204 -12.32 0.15 -27.59
N ILE A 205 -13.50 0.74 -27.42
CA ILE A 205 -14.63 0.15 -26.70
C ILE A 205 -15.65 -0.34 -27.73
N ASP A 206 -15.97 -1.64 -27.72
CA ASP A 206 -17.11 -2.18 -28.46
C ASP A 206 -18.36 -2.13 -27.57
N ALA A 207 -19.30 -1.23 -27.90
CA ALA A 207 -20.57 -1.10 -27.18
C ALA A 207 -21.46 -2.36 -27.24
N ASN A 208 -21.11 -3.34 -28.08
CA ASN A 208 -21.78 -4.63 -28.21
C ASN A 208 -20.90 -5.80 -27.74
N ALA A 209 -19.86 -5.53 -26.95
CA ALA A 209 -19.07 -6.58 -26.32
C ALA A 209 -19.94 -7.38 -25.32
N ALA A 210 -19.62 -8.66 -25.15
CA ALA A 210 -20.28 -9.49 -24.15
C ALA A 210 -19.92 -9.02 -22.73
N ASP A 211 -20.82 -9.23 -21.75
CA ASP A 211 -20.67 -8.74 -20.37
C ASP A 211 -19.36 -9.15 -19.66
N PHE A 212 -18.69 -10.21 -20.13
CA PHE A 212 -17.43 -10.69 -19.56
C PHE A 212 -16.19 -9.99 -20.14
N ILE A 213 -16.35 -9.18 -21.21
CA ILE A 213 -15.25 -8.47 -21.84
C ILE A 213 -14.90 -7.25 -20.99
N GLU A 214 -13.68 -7.24 -20.48
CA GLU A 214 -13.14 -6.15 -19.67
C GLU A 214 -12.79 -4.96 -20.57
N THR A 215 -13.12 -3.74 -20.14
CA THR A 215 -12.67 -2.54 -20.83
C THR A 215 -11.25 -2.21 -20.38
N THR A 216 -10.29 -2.18 -21.31
CA THR A 216 -8.89 -1.86 -21.03
C THR A 216 -8.50 -0.52 -21.63
N ALA A 217 -7.54 0.19 -21.02
CA ALA A 217 -6.92 1.35 -21.64
C ALA A 217 -5.82 0.97 -22.66
N TYR A 218 -5.28 -0.25 -22.54
CA TYR A 218 -4.17 -0.78 -23.31
C TYR A 218 -4.61 -1.77 -24.40
N ARG A 219 -3.72 -1.99 -25.37
CA ARG A 219 -3.81 -2.93 -26.49
C ARG A 219 -2.86 -4.09 -26.25
N GLY A 220 -3.28 -5.30 -26.62
CA GLY A 220 -2.59 -6.55 -26.34
C GLY A 220 -3.18 -7.30 -25.16
N ALA A 221 -2.68 -8.51 -24.95
CA ALA A 221 -3.12 -9.41 -23.90
C ALA A 221 -2.61 -9.05 -22.50
N PHE A 222 -1.60 -8.18 -22.39
CA PHE A 222 -0.94 -7.87 -21.12
C PHE A 222 -0.93 -6.36 -20.88
N SER A 223 -1.22 -5.96 -19.64
CA SER A 223 -0.94 -4.59 -19.19
C SER A 223 0.57 -4.42 -18.94
N ASN A 224 1.02 -3.21 -18.63
CA ASN A 224 2.41 -3.00 -18.19
C ASN A 224 2.68 -3.60 -16.80
N SER A 225 1.68 -3.61 -15.91
CA SER A 225 1.84 -4.05 -14.53
C SER A 225 1.70 -5.55 -14.33
N SER A 226 0.86 -6.22 -15.14
CA SER A 226 0.43 -7.59 -14.86
C SER A 226 0.71 -8.56 -16.00
N ASN A 227 1.41 -9.64 -15.67
CA ASN A 227 1.54 -10.82 -16.53
C ASN A 227 0.73 -11.97 -15.93
N TRP A 228 -0.52 -12.08 -16.35
CA TRP A 228 -1.46 -13.10 -15.86
C TRP A 228 -1.07 -14.54 -16.23
N ALA A 229 -0.06 -14.74 -17.09
CA ALA A 229 0.43 -16.08 -17.45
C ALA A 229 1.41 -16.68 -16.41
N LEU A 230 1.87 -15.89 -15.43
CA LEU A 230 2.78 -16.35 -14.38
C LEU A 230 2.08 -17.24 -13.35
N GLY A 231 2.83 -18.18 -12.76
CA GLY A 231 2.42 -19.00 -11.61
C GLY A 231 1.56 -20.23 -11.93
N TRP A 232 1.06 -20.37 -13.16
CA TRP A 232 0.20 -21.51 -13.54
C TRP A 232 0.48 -22.11 -14.92
N THR A 233 1.24 -21.44 -15.78
CA THR A 233 1.56 -21.95 -17.12
C THR A 233 2.82 -22.82 -17.13
N ALA A 234 2.87 -23.81 -18.01
CA ALA A 234 4.05 -24.59 -18.33
C ALA A 234 5.17 -23.70 -18.89
N MET A 235 4.82 -22.65 -19.66
CA MET A 235 5.80 -21.65 -20.08
C MET A 235 6.50 -20.96 -18.90
N ASP A 236 5.76 -20.59 -17.85
CA ASP A 236 6.36 -20.07 -16.61
C ASP A 236 7.18 -21.15 -15.89
N GLU A 237 6.62 -22.35 -15.70
CA GLU A 237 7.31 -23.46 -15.02
C GLU A 237 8.63 -23.84 -15.71
N TYR A 238 8.70 -23.74 -17.04
CA TYR A 238 9.89 -24.03 -17.83
C TYR A 238 10.85 -22.85 -17.97
N GLY A 239 10.56 -21.70 -17.35
CA GLY A 239 11.47 -20.56 -17.28
C GLY A 239 11.55 -19.76 -18.58
N PHE A 240 10.47 -19.72 -19.37
CA PHE A 240 10.40 -18.79 -20.50
C PHE A 240 10.19 -17.35 -20.02
N PHE A 241 9.24 -17.14 -19.10
CA PHE A 241 8.91 -15.81 -18.63
C PHE A 241 10.00 -15.23 -17.72
N GLY A 242 10.27 -13.94 -17.89
CA GLY A 242 11.06 -13.12 -16.98
C GLY A 242 10.30 -11.88 -16.52
N ASP A 243 10.94 -11.09 -15.67
CA ASP A 243 10.46 -9.78 -15.22
C ASP A 243 11.41 -8.71 -15.76
N LEU A 244 11.18 -8.32 -17.02
CA LEU A 244 12.03 -7.42 -17.80
C LEU A 244 11.37 -6.06 -18.02
N VAL A 245 10.07 -5.94 -17.72
CA VAL A 245 9.28 -4.74 -17.99
C VAL A 245 9.79 -3.53 -17.21
N GLU A 246 9.94 -2.41 -17.93
CA GLU A 246 10.01 -1.09 -17.30
C GLU A 246 8.60 -0.70 -16.90
N LYS A 247 8.28 -0.76 -15.61
CA LYS A 247 6.95 -0.44 -15.09
C LYS A 247 6.63 1.05 -15.31
N GLN A 248 5.36 1.34 -15.59
CA GLN A 248 4.77 2.66 -15.53
C GLN A 248 3.70 2.66 -14.43
N PRO A 249 3.61 3.74 -13.64
CA PRO A 249 2.59 3.86 -12.63
C PRO A 249 1.20 4.01 -13.28
N SER A 250 0.19 3.42 -12.65
CA SER A 250 -1.21 3.74 -12.93
C SER A 250 -1.59 5.00 -12.17
N VAL A 251 -2.00 6.03 -12.89
CA VAL A 251 -2.29 7.35 -12.30
C VAL A 251 -3.78 7.45 -11.99
N ILE A 252 -4.07 7.80 -10.74
CA ILE A 252 -5.38 8.08 -10.17
C ILE A 252 -5.55 9.60 -10.15
N VAL A 253 -6.63 10.06 -10.75
CA VAL A 253 -7.10 11.46 -10.78
C VAL A 253 -8.56 11.51 -10.33
N ASP A 254 -9.12 12.70 -10.11
CA ASP A 254 -10.54 12.91 -9.74
C ASP A 254 -11.51 12.03 -10.56
N ALA A 255 -11.38 12.06 -11.90
CA ALA A 255 -12.23 11.27 -12.81
C ALA A 255 -12.00 9.75 -12.80
N SER A 256 -11.16 9.23 -11.89
CA SER A 256 -10.92 7.79 -11.74
C SER A 256 -11.91 7.11 -10.80
N ILE A 257 -12.63 7.88 -9.99
CA ILE A 257 -13.61 7.37 -9.01
C ILE A 257 -14.84 8.27 -9.08
N GLU A 258 -15.83 7.87 -9.86
CA GLU A 258 -17.08 8.63 -9.93
C GLU A 258 -18.02 8.24 -8.77
N ALA A 259 -18.96 9.12 -8.43
CA ALA A 259 -19.93 8.88 -7.36
C ALA A 259 -20.68 7.54 -7.53
N GLY A 260 -20.72 6.73 -6.47
CA GLY A 260 -21.36 5.41 -6.47
C GLY A 260 -20.52 4.27 -7.04
N GLU A 261 -19.30 4.53 -7.54
CA GLU A 261 -18.42 3.49 -8.08
C GLU A 261 -17.54 2.83 -7.01
N THR A 262 -16.95 1.69 -7.35
CA THR A 262 -15.94 1.04 -6.51
C THR A 262 -14.65 0.91 -7.30
N LEU A 263 -13.57 1.52 -6.80
CA LEU A 263 -12.22 1.35 -7.33
C LEU A 263 -11.43 0.46 -6.37
N MET A 264 -10.71 -0.53 -6.92
CA MET A 264 -9.81 -1.39 -6.16
C MET A 264 -8.37 -1.15 -6.61
N LEU A 265 -7.50 -0.80 -5.67
CA LEU A 265 -6.06 -0.69 -5.86
C LEU A 265 -5.39 -1.97 -5.37
N THR A 266 -4.67 -2.65 -6.25
CA THR A 266 -4.02 -3.93 -5.98
C THR A 266 -2.52 -3.75 -5.78
N SER A 267 -1.91 -4.68 -5.03
CA SER A 267 -0.49 -4.60 -4.67
C SER A 267 0.49 -4.92 -5.81
N ASP A 268 0.02 -5.49 -6.92
CA ASP A 268 0.83 -5.81 -8.11
C ASP A 268 1.04 -4.59 -9.03
N VAL A 269 0.34 -3.49 -8.76
CA VAL A 269 0.40 -2.25 -9.54
C VAL A 269 1.09 -1.14 -8.73
N GLU A 270 1.94 -0.37 -9.40
CA GLU A 270 2.44 0.89 -8.84
C GLU A 270 1.39 1.98 -9.09
N TRP A 271 0.88 2.57 -8.01
CA TRP A 271 -0.15 3.60 -8.10
C TRP A 271 0.44 4.98 -7.87
N GLU A 272 0.03 5.93 -8.69
CA GLU A 272 0.28 7.36 -8.47
C GLU A 272 -1.04 8.12 -8.31
N MET A 273 -1.06 9.16 -7.48
CA MET A 273 -2.14 10.14 -7.42
C MET A 273 -1.66 11.48 -8.00
N ASP A 274 -2.52 12.17 -8.73
CA ASP A 274 -2.24 13.47 -9.36
C ASP A 274 -3.42 14.43 -9.21
N GLY A 275 -3.20 15.54 -8.51
CA GLY A 275 -4.26 16.45 -8.08
C GLY A 275 -5.07 15.98 -6.88
N TYR A 276 -6.20 16.63 -6.64
CA TYR A 276 -7.18 16.19 -5.65
C TYR A 276 -7.96 14.97 -6.17
N VAL A 277 -7.93 13.88 -5.42
CA VAL A 277 -8.65 12.63 -5.73
C VAL A 277 -9.80 12.49 -4.76
N TYR A 278 -11.03 12.63 -5.24
CA TYR A 278 -12.23 12.54 -4.41
C TYR A 278 -12.83 11.14 -4.43
N VAL A 279 -13.27 10.66 -3.27
CA VAL A 279 -14.14 9.51 -3.12
C VAL A 279 -15.48 10.01 -2.63
N GLU A 280 -16.40 10.23 -3.58
CA GLU A 280 -17.67 10.90 -3.35
C GLU A 280 -18.76 10.00 -2.74
N ASP A 281 -19.93 10.58 -2.46
CA ASP A 281 -21.09 9.89 -1.88
C ASP A 281 -21.42 8.59 -2.63
N GLY A 282 -21.50 7.49 -1.87
CA GLY A 282 -21.76 6.15 -2.39
C GLY A 282 -20.56 5.46 -3.06
N ALA A 283 -19.46 6.17 -3.34
CA ALA A 283 -18.25 5.56 -3.87
C ALA A 283 -17.47 4.82 -2.78
N THR A 284 -16.66 3.83 -3.18
CA THR A 284 -15.77 3.09 -2.27
C THR A 284 -14.41 2.86 -2.90
N LEU A 285 -13.36 3.33 -2.24
CA LEU A 285 -11.98 3.01 -2.56
C LEU A 285 -11.52 1.82 -1.71
N ILE A 286 -11.16 0.71 -2.34
CA ILE A 286 -10.60 -0.47 -1.67
C ILE A 286 -9.12 -0.55 -2.00
N ILE A 287 -8.28 -0.78 -0.99
CA ILE A 287 -6.83 -0.87 -1.16
C ILE A 287 -6.36 -2.18 -0.53
N GLU A 288 -5.75 -3.04 -1.36
CA GLU A 288 -5.18 -4.30 -0.90
C GLU A 288 -3.97 -4.08 0.01
N ALA A 289 -3.75 -5.00 0.95
CA ALA A 289 -2.55 -5.03 1.78
C ALA A 289 -1.28 -5.04 0.91
N GLY A 290 -0.23 -4.36 1.37
CA GLY A 290 1.05 -4.24 0.66
C GLY A 290 1.04 -3.24 -0.51
N THR A 291 -0.07 -2.57 -0.78
CA THR A 291 -0.14 -1.57 -1.85
C THR A 291 0.63 -0.30 -1.48
N VAL A 292 1.41 0.22 -2.44
CA VAL A 292 2.10 1.51 -2.35
C VAL A 292 1.42 2.51 -3.28
N ILE A 293 1.02 3.65 -2.72
CA ILE A 293 0.38 4.75 -3.45
C ILE A 293 1.27 5.99 -3.32
N LYS A 294 1.73 6.52 -4.45
CA LYS A 294 2.63 7.67 -4.49
C LYS A 294 1.91 8.93 -4.97
N ALA A 295 2.08 10.04 -4.29
CA ALA A 295 1.46 11.31 -4.65
C ALA A 295 2.45 12.24 -5.36
N ARG A 296 1.97 12.92 -6.41
CA ARG A 296 2.75 13.96 -7.09
C ARG A 296 2.68 15.27 -6.32
N GLY A 297 3.82 15.79 -5.87
CA GLY A 297 3.87 17.12 -5.26
C GLY A 297 3.59 18.25 -6.27
N THR A 298 3.92 18.05 -7.56
CA THR A 298 3.54 18.97 -8.65
C THR A 298 2.45 18.34 -9.50
N THR A 299 1.24 18.90 -9.43
CA THR A 299 0.06 18.33 -10.09
C THR A 299 0.01 18.69 -11.59
N THR A 300 -0.61 17.82 -12.39
CA THR A 300 -0.95 18.11 -13.79
C THR A 300 -2.39 18.61 -13.97
N THR A 301 -3.21 18.48 -12.93
CA THR A 301 -4.61 18.93 -12.86
C THR A 301 -4.74 20.44 -12.63
N GLY A 302 -3.70 21.07 -12.05
CA GLY A 302 -3.70 22.47 -11.67
C GLY A 302 -4.11 22.73 -10.22
N ASP A 303 -4.34 21.68 -9.44
CA ASP A 303 -4.53 21.76 -7.98
C ASP A 303 -3.23 22.18 -7.28
N ALA A 304 -3.35 22.79 -6.09
CA ALA A 304 -2.20 23.28 -5.34
C ALA A 304 -1.27 22.16 -4.86
N SER A 305 -1.82 20.98 -4.55
CA SER A 305 -1.11 19.76 -4.16
C SER A 305 -1.93 18.53 -4.54
N THR A 306 -1.36 17.33 -4.39
CA THR A 306 -2.11 16.07 -4.44
C THR A 306 -2.60 15.70 -3.06
N ALA A 307 -3.90 15.41 -2.91
CA ALA A 307 -4.51 14.92 -1.67
C ALA A 307 -5.57 13.86 -1.98
N LEU A 308 -5.72 12.88 -1.07
CA LEU A 308 -6.81 11.91 -1.12
C LEU A 308 -7.94 12.39 -0.21
N ILE A 309 -9.13 12.61 -0.77
CA ILE A 309 -10.25 13.23 -0.05
C ILE A 309 -11.44 12.27 -0.08
N ILE A 310 -11.76 11.72 1.09
CA ILE A 310 -12.97 10.92 1.28
C ILE A 310 -14.09 11.87 1.67
N SER A 311 -14.88 12.29 0.68
CA SER A 311 -16.00 13.19 0.89
C SER A 311 -17.12 12.53 1.70
N ARG A 312 -17.97 13.35 2.34
CA ARG A 312 -19.09 12.86 3.15
C ARG A 312 -19.97 11.89 2.35
N GLY A 313 -20.11 10.66 2.85
CA GLY A 313 -20.85 9.55 2.22
C GLY A 313 -19.99 8.58 1.40
N GLY A 314 -18.76 8.97 1.05
CA GLY A 314 -17.75 8.10 0.45
C GLY A 314 -17.07 7.20 1.48
N LYS A 315 -16.36 6.16 1.01
CA LYS A 315 -15.69 5.19 1.88
C LYS A 315 -14.30 4.80 1.42
N ILE A 316 -13.39 4.63 2.37
CA ILE A 316 -12.08 3.99 2.15
C ILE A 316 -12.00 2.68 2.94
N ILE A 317 -11.54 1.61 2.29
CA ILE A 317 -11.26 0.31 2.91
C ILE A 317 -9.80 -0.02 2.64
N ALA A 318 -8.92 0.42 3.54
CA ALA A 318 -7.48 0.18 3.49
C ALA A 318 -7.09 -0.71 4.68
N GLU A 319 -7.04 -2.01 4.45
CA GLU A 319 -6.78 -3.02 5.49
C GLU A 319 -5.45 -3.75 5.22
N GLY A 320 -4.35 -3.07 5.52
CA GLY A 320 -3.02 -3.65 5.52
C GLY A 320 -2.79 -4.65 6.65
N THR A 321 -1.58 -5.20 6.69
CA THR A 321 -1.11 -6.04 7.81
C THR A 321 0.27 -5.57 8.29
N ALA A 322 0.71 -6.05 9.45
CA ALA A 322 2.05 -5.74 9.94
C ALA A 322 3.18 -6.20 8.99
N ASP A 323 2.94 -7.27 8.21
CA ASP A 323 3.91 -7.80 7.24
C ASP A 323 3.74 -7.15 5.85
N GLU A 324 2.55 -6.62 5.55
CA GLU A 324 2.18 -6.02 4.27
C GLU A 324 1.39 -4.71 4.52
N PRO A 325 2.04 -3.66 5.05
CA PRO A 325 1.37 -2.39 5.29
C PRO A 325 1.00 -1.69 3.99
N ILE A 326 -0.01 -0.83 4.04
CA ILE A 326 -0.33 0.10 2.95
C ILE A 326 0.48 1.38 3.17
N ILE A 327 1.18 1.84 2.13
CA ILE A 327 2.04 3.02 2.22
C ILE A 327 1.53 4.11 1.29
N PHE A 328 1.24 5.28 1.85
CA PHE A 328 1.04 6.52 1.12
C PHE A 328 2.28 7.41 1.27
N THR A 329 2.87 7.81 0.16
CA THR A 329 4.11 8.60 0.16
C THR A 329 4.23 9.47 -1.10
N SER A 330 5.37 10.14 -1.30
CA SER A 330 5.66 10.93 -2.50
C SER A 330 6.17 10.07 -3.66
N VAL A 331 5.97 10.54 -4.90
CA VAL A 331 6.70 10.02 -6.08
C VAL A 331 8.23 10.17 -5.97
N GLU A 332 8.71 11.04 -5.07
CA GLU A 332 10.13 11.21 -4.77
C GLU A 332 10.71 10.09 -3.89
N ASP A 333 9.85 9.28 -3.23
CA ASP A 333 10.24 8.21 -2.30
C ASP A 333 10.54 6.89 -3.05
N ASP A 334 11.81 6.48 -3.08
CA ASP A 334 12.29 5.17 -3.50
C ASP A 334 12.41 4.25 -2.27
N LEU A 335 11.37 3.46 -2.05
CA LEU A 335 11.27 2.49 -0.94
C LEU A 335 12.36 1.40 -0.92
N ASN A 336 13.23 1.33 -1.94
CA ASN A 336 14.41 0.45 -1.93
C ASN A 336 15.63 1.08 -1.23
N THR A 337 15.52 2.34 -0.84
CA THR A 337 16.53 3.09 -0.09
C THR A 337 15.87 3.84 1.07
N THR A 338 16.69 4.36 1.98
CA THR A 338 16.23 5.07 3.19
C THR A 338 16.95 6.42 3.34
N THR A 339 17.44 6.97 2.23
CA THR A 339 18.37 8.13 2.24
C THR A 339 18.02 9.20 1.22
N ASP A 340 17.05 8.93 0.37
CA ASP A 340 16.49 9.80 -0.65
C ASP A 340 15.51 10.81 -0.03
N LEU A 341 14.63 10.35 0.86
CA LEU A 341 13.85 11.19 1.76
C LEU A 341 14.27 10.97 3.22
N THR A 342 14.37 12.06 3.95
CA THR A 342 14.74 12.09 5.37
C THR A 342 13.53 12.51 6.21
N PRO A 343 13.60 12.43 7.56
CA PRO A 343 12.55 12.97 8.42
C PRO A 343 12.36 14.50 8.33
N PHE A 344 13.16 15.19 7.52
CA PHE A 344 13.07 16.64 7.29
C PHE A 344 12.43 16.98 5.93
N ASP A 345 12.07 15.97 5.15
CA ASP A 345 11.47 16.12 3.82
C ASP A 345 9.95 16.01 3.91
N PHE A 346 9.30 17.02 4.50
CA PHE A 346 7.84 17.19 4.54
C PHE A 346 7.31 17.96 3.29
N GLN A 347 6.01 18.24 3.22
CA GLN A 347 5.34 19.00 2.12
C GLN A 347 5.46 18.33 0.75
N LYS A 348 5.64 17.01 0.68
CA LYS A 348 5.79 16.33 -0.61
C LYS A 348 4.46 16.05 -1.29
N TRP A 349 3.38 16.08 -0.52
CA TRP A 349 1.99 15.99 -0.95
C TRP A 349 1.07 16.37 0.23
N GLY A 350 -0.23 16.37 0.00
CA GLY A 350 -1.25 16.89 0.91
C GLY A 350 -1.74 15.97 2.03
N GLY A 351 -1.44 14.67 2.00
CA GLY A 351 -1.98 13.72 2.97
C GLY A 351 -3.40 13.23 2.65
N ILE A 352 -4.07 12.69 3.68
CA ILE A 352 -5.41 12.09 3.56
C ILE A 352 -6.40 12.91 4.36
N VAL A 353 -7.52 13.25 3.74
CA VAL A 353 -8.65 13.95 4.35
C VAL A 353 -9.87 13.04 4.36
N ILE A 354 -10.48 12.84 5.53
CA ILE A 354 -11.73 12.06 5.66
C ILE A 354 -12.82 12.95 6.25
N LEU A 355 -13.90 13.10 5.50
CA LEU A 355 -15.03 13.96 5.85
C LEU A 355 -16.26 13.09 6.18
N GLY A 356 -16.75 13.20 7.40
CA GLY A 356 -17.88 12.46 7.93
C GLY A 356 -19.12 13.31 8.20
N ASN A 357 -20.17 12.65 8.68
CA ASN A 357 -21.47 13.25 9.04
C ASN A 357 -21.68 13.37 10.57
N GLY A 358 -20.59 13.30 11.34
CA GLY A 358 -20.54 13.45 12.79
C GLY A 358 -20.85 14.87 13.25
N ILE A 359 -21.12 15.01 14.55
CA ILE A 359 -21.43 16.30 15.17
C ILE A 359 -20.13 17.08 15.35
N ILE A 360 -20.13 18.34 14.92
CA ILE A 360 -18.99 19.25 15.07
C ILE A 360 -19.38 20.48 15.90
N GLY A 361 -18.37 21.17 16.42
CA GLY A 361 -18.45 22.37 17.26
C GLY A 361 -18.83 23.65 16.53
N GLU A 362 -19.29 23.58 15.27
CA GLU A 362 -19.53 24.75 14.42
C GLU A 362 -20.99 25.21 14.23
N ASP A 363 -21.14 26.51 13.95
CA ASP A 363 -22.41 27.19 13.74
C ASP A 363 -23.18 26.61 12.53
N GLY A 364 -24.22 25.83 12.81
CA GLY A 364 -25.03 25.16 11.78
C GLY A 364 -24.75 23.66 11.67
N GLY A 365 -23.70 23.16 12.34
CA GLY A 365 -23.35 21.74 12.45
C GLY A 365 -22.65 21.18 11.22
N THR A 366 -22.19 22.03 10.29
CA THR A 366 -21.42 21.65 9.09
C THR A 366 -20.47 22.79 8.73
N ASP A 367 -19.30 22.46 8.20
CA ASP A 367 -18.37 23.42 7.61
C ASP A 367 -17.64 22.82 6.39
N PHE A 368 -16.79 23.60 5.73
CA PHE A 368 -15.88 23.16 4.67
C PHE A 368 -14.49 23.00 5.25
N ILE A 369 -13.87 21.84 5.02
CA ILE A 369 -12.51 21.61 5.50
C ILE A 369 -11.56 22.61 4.87
N GLU A 370 -10.63 23.10 5.66
CA GLU A 370 -9.60 24.02 5.17
C GLU A 370 -8.68 23.36 4.15
N GLY A 371 -7.90 24.21 3.49
CA GLY A 371 -6.98 23.85 2.42
C GLY A 371 -7.64 23.52 1.07
N ILE A 372 -8.85 22.97 1.07
CA ILE A 372 -9.57 22.65 -0.16
C ILE A 372 -10.41 23.86 -0.60
N PRO A 373 -10.45 24.21 -1.92
CA PRO A 373 -11.10 25.42 -2.39
C PRO A 373 -12.53 25.61 -1.86
N GLU A 374 -12.77 26.75 -1.19
CA GLU A 374 -14.07 27.10 -0.63
C GLU A 374 -15.20 27.00 -1.68
N GLY A 375 -16.31 26.37 -1.29
CA GLY A 375 -17.52 26.25 -2.11
C GLY A 375 -17.57 25.02 -3.01
N ASP A 376 -16.57 24.13 -2.96
CA ASP A 376 -16.71 22.76 -3.45
C ASP A 376 -17.51 21.95 -2.41
N SER A 377 -18.70 21.48 -2.77
CA SER A 377 -19.54 20.68 -1.86
C SER A 377 -18.89 19.36 -1.45
N ARG A 378 -17.84 18.90 -2.15
CA ARG A 378 -17.09 17.69 -1.83
C ARG A 378 -16.15 17.86 -0.63
N SER A 379 -15.90 19.10 -0.19
CA SER A 379 -15.11 19.42 1.00
C SER A 379 -15.97 19.71 2.25
N GLU A 380 -17.30 19.62 2.15
CA GLU A 380 -18.21 19.82 3.29
C GLU A 380 -18.19 18.61 4.24
N TYR A 381 -18.09 18.87 5.54
CA TYR A 381 -18.12 17.87 6.61
C TYR A 381 -19.08 18.27 7.74
N GLY A 382 -19.24 17.39 8.71
CA GLY A 382 -20.15 17.57 9.82
C GLY A 382 -21.59 17.16 9.50
N GLY A 383 -22.40 17.14 10.54
CA GLY A 383 -23.79 16.72 10.50
C GLY A 383 -24.35 16.43 11.89
N ASN A 384 -25.03 15.31 12.03
CA ASN A 384 -25.76 14.96 13.26
C ASN A 384 -25.65 13.49 13.67
N ASP A 385 -24.70 12.75 13.08
CA ASP A 385 -24.57 11.30 13.26
C ASP A 385 -23.16 10.89 13.69
N ASN A 386 -22.92 10.87 15.00
CA ASN A 386 -21.68 10.33 15.56
C ASN A 386 -21.50 8.82 15.35
N SER A 387 -22.47 8.12 14.75
CA SER A 387 -22.34 6.71 14.34
C SER A 387 -22.01 6.53 12.86
N ASP A 388 -21.77 7.62 12.13
CA ASP A 388 -21.33 7.61 10.74
C ASP A 388 -20.06 6.74 10.54
N ASN A 389 -19.90 6.22 9.33
CA ASN A 389 -18.84 5.29 8.98
C ASN A 389 -18.27 5.58 7.58
N SER A 390 -17.08 6.19 7.57
CA SER A 390 -16.26 6.53 6.41
C SER A 390 -15.31 5.38 5.99
N GLY A 391 -15.34 4.24 6.70
CA GLY A 391 -14.62 3.02 6.34
C GLY A 391 -13.55 2.60 7.35
N THR A 392 -12.39 2.15 6.86
CA THR A 392 -11.33 1.54 7.68
C THR A 392 -9.95 1.91 7.17
N LEU A 393 -9.09 2.37 8.09
CA LEU A 393 -7.64 2.46 7.92
C LEU A 393 -6.97 1.52 8.93
N LYS A 394 -6.25 0.52 8.43
CA LYS A 394 -5.53 -0.43 9.28
C LYS A 394 -4.15 -0.80 8.73
N TYR A 395 -3.11 -0.71 9.56
CA TYR A 395 -1.70 -0.87 9.14
C TYR A 395 -1.39 0.00 7.92
N VAL A 396 -1.62 1.30 8.08
CA VAL A 396 -1.42 2.32 7.05
C VAL A 396 -0.31 3.25 7.52
N SER A 397 0.68 3.52 6.65
CA SER A 397 1.77 4.46 6.89
C SER A 397 1.63 5.63 5.90
N ILE A 398 1.39 6.82 6.42
CA ILE A 398 1.27 8.08 5.67
C ILE A 398 2.55 8.87 5.89
N ARG A 399 3.30 9.14 4.82
CA ARG A 399 4.64 9.71 4.90
C ARG A 399 4.75 11.00 4.11
N HIS A 400 5.53 11.96 4.63
CA HIS A 400 5.95 13.15 3.88
C HIS A 400 4.80 14.08 3.44
N GLY A 401 3.68 14.06 4.19
CA GLY A 401 2.49 14.90 3.95
C GLY A 401 2.64 16.34 4.47
N GLY A 402 1.52 17.02 4.72
CA GLY A 402 1.53 18.39 5.27
C GLY A 402 1.78 19.44 4.19
N ALA A 403 0.87 19.68 3.24
CA ALA A 403 1.11 20.64 2.16
C ALA A 403 0.58 22.04 2.48
N VAL A 404 1.40 23.06 2.25
CA VAL A 404 0.99 24.48 2.34
C VAL A 404 0.29 24.89 1.06
N LEU A 405 -1.01 25.16 1.13
CA LEU A 405 -1.84 25.45 -0.04
C LEU A 405 -1.98 26.97 -0.25
N GLU A 406 -2.20 27.72 0.83
CA GLU A 406 -2.03 29.16 0.90
C GLU A 406 -1.27 29.53 2.20
N GLN A 407 -1.05 30.83 2.46
CA GLN A 407 -0.43 31.23 3.72
C GLN A 407 -1.42 31.00 4.88
N ASP A 408 -0.99 30.26 5.91
CA ASP A 408 -1.81 29.92 7.08
C ASP A 408 -3.07 29.11 6.67
N ASN A 409 -2.92 28.20 5.71
CA ASN A 409 -3.94 27.31 5.18
C ASN A 409 -3.27 26.05 4.59
N GLU A 410 -3.13 25.04 5.43
CA GLU A 410 -2.38 23.82 5.21
C GLU A 410 -3.33 22.59 5.17
N ILE A 411 -2.86 21.44 4.68
CA ILE A 411 -3.54 20.15 4.87
C ILE A 411 -2.56 19.15 5.49
N ASN A 412 -3.05 18.37 6.44
CA ASN A 412 -2.25 17.64 7.42
C ASN A 412 -1.78 16.26 6.96
N GLY A 413 -1.09 15.52 7.83
CA GLY A 413 -0.80 14.11 7.58
C GLY A 413 -2.09 13.29 7.40
N LEU A 414 -2.97 13.37 8.40
CA LEU A 414 -4.32 12.81 8.38
C LEU A 414 -5.31 13.80 9.00
N THR A 415 -6.22 14.32 8.18
CA THR A 415 -7.30 15.22 8.61
C THR A 415 -8.61 14.47 8.73
N LEU A 416 -9.29 14.61 9.87
CA LEU A 416 -10.55 13.93 10.19
C LEU A 416 -11.67 14.93 10.52
N GLY A 417 -12.39 15.39 9.50
CA GLY A 417 -13.51 16.32 9.67
C GLY A 417 -14.82 15.60 9.96
N GLY A 418 -15.38 15.76 11.17
CA GLY A 418 -16.69 15.23 11.54
C GLY A 418 -16.80 13.71 11.43
N VAL A 419 -15.70 12.96 11.62
CA VAL A 419 -15.70 11.51 11.39
C VAL A 419 -16.41 10.77 12.53
N GLY A 420 -17.33 9.87 12.18
CA GLY A 420 -18.12 9.11 13.14
C GLY A 420 -17.39 7.93 13.78
N SER A 421 -17.94 7.44 14.91
CA SER A 421 -17.44 6.27 15.65
C SER A 421 -17.60 4.93 14.94
N GLY A 422 -18.32 4.89 13.82
CA GLY A 422 -18.43 3.72 12.96
C GLY A 422 -17.18 3.49 12.08
N THR A 423 -16.36 4.53 11.88
CA THR A 423 -15.07 4.45 11.18
C THR A 423 -14.03 3.77 12.06
N THR A 424 -13.21 2.89 11.48
CA THR A 424 -12.12 2.20 12.19
C THR A 424 -10.77 2.77 11.80
N ILE A 425 -10.00 3.26 12.78
CA ILE A 425 -8.59 3.65 12.60
C ILE A 425 -7.76 2.89 13.65
N ASP A 426 -6.88 2.01 13.18
CA ASP A 426 -6.08 1.13 14.05
C ASP A 426 -4.74 0.84 13.38
N TYR A 427 -3.62 0.94 14.10
CA TYR A 427 -2.26 0.86 13.51
C TYR A 427 -2.10 1.85 12.34
N ILE A 428 -2.17 3.13 12.65
CA ILE A 428 -1.89 4.23 11.71
C ILE A 428 -0.55 4.88 12.05
N GLU A 429 0.27 5.16 11.05
CA GLU A 429 1.50 5.94 11.22
C GLU A 429 1.46 7.19 10.37
N ILE A 430 1.80 8.33 10.97
CA ILE A 430 2.09 9.56 10.24
C ILE A 430 3.56 9.91 10.48
N PHE A 431 4.31 10.06 9.41
CA PHE A 431 5.75 10.31 9.47
C PHE A 431 6.13 11.52 8.62
N SER A 432 6.82 12.50 9.21
CA SER A 432 7.39 13.65 8.50
C SER A 432 6.35 14.53 7.79
N GLY A 433 5.32 14.99 8.49
CA GLY A 433 4.41 16.06 8.03
C GLY A 433 4.94 17.46 8.37
N LYS A 434 4.53 18.50 7.64
CA LYS A 434 4.94 19.88 7.96
C LYS A 434 4.04 20.54 8.99
N ASP A 435 2.75 20.34 8.84
CA ASP A 435 1.73 20.84 9.73
C ASP A 435 1.46 19.75 10.77
N ASP A 436 0.23 19.38 11.08
CA ASP A 436 -0.10 18.36 12.05
C ASP A 436 0.04 16.92 11.56
N GLY A 437 0.24 16.04 12.54
CA GLY A 437 0.26 14.60 12.34
C GLY A 437 -1.14 14.07 12.07
N ILE A 438 -1.97 14.10 13.10
CA ILE A 438 -3.39 13.76 13.02
C ILE A 438 -4.17 14.92 13.61
N GLU A 439 -5.07 15.47 12.82
CA GLU A 439 -5.92 16.59 13.21
C GLU A 439 -7.40 16.19 13.07
N ILE A 440 -8.20 16.52 14.08
CA ILE A 440 -9.61 16.12 14.15
C ILE A 440 -10.51 17.32 14.41
N PHE A 441 -11.33 17.66 13.42
CA PHE A 441 -12.40 18.65 13.55
C PHE A 441 -13.70 17.96 13.97
N GLY A 442 -13.94 17.86 15.27
CA GLY A 442 -15.17 17.32 15.83
C GLY A 442 -15.42 15.83 15.54
N GLY A 443 -16.69 15.42 15.51
CA GLY A 443 -17.08 14.02 15.33
C GLY A 443 -16.86 13.14 16.58
N ALA A 444 -16.75 11.84 16.37
CA ALA A 444 -16.61 10.85 17.45
C ALA A 444 -15.74 9.64 17.06
N VAL A 445 -14.85 9.82 16.08
CA VAL A 445 -13.92 8.77 15.64
C VAL A 445 -13.06 8.28 16.80
N ASN A 446 -12.77 6.98 16.81
CA ASN A 446 -11.89 6.36 17.79
C ASN A 446 -10.63 5.84 17.11
N ILE A 447 -9.47 5.96 17.78
CA ILE A 447 -8.18 5.48 17.29
C ILE A 447 -7.56 4.51 18.30
N THR A 448 -7.16 3.30 17.89
CA THR A 448 -6.68 2.28 18.86
C THR A 448 -5.16 2.09 18.89
N HIS A 449 -4.44 2.39 17.81
CA HIS A 449 -2.98 2.48 17.81
C HIS A 449 -2.55 3.53 16.78
N ALA A 450 -1.75 4.51 17.21
CA ALA A 450 -1.22 5.54 16.31
C ALA A 450 0.23 5.88 16.66
N ALA A 451 1.09 5.95 15.66
CA ALA A 451 2.47 6.43 15.80
C ALA A 451 2.66 7.69 14.96
N VAL A 452 2.96 8.80 15.61
CA VAL A 452 3.17 10.09 14.95
C VAL A 452 4.58 10.57 15.22
N ALA A 453 5.37 10.82 14.18
CA ALA A 453 6.76 11.21 14.38
C ALA A 453 7.24 12.22 13.35
N TYR A 454 8.15 13.09 13.80
CA TYR A 454 8.82 14.08 12.95
C TYR A 454 7.86 15.10 12.31
N ILE A 455 6.78 15.41 13.01
CA ILE A 455 5.80 16.42 12.62
C ILE A 455 6.34 17.82 12.87
N GLY A 456 6.01 18.74 11.96
CA GLY A 456 6.50 20.12 11.98
C GLY A 456 5.64 21.09 12.77
N ASP A 457 4.39 20.71 13.11
CA ASP A 457 3.52 21.37 14.09
C ASP A 457 3.07 20.37 15.17
N ASP A 458 1.77 20.11 15.37
CA ASP A 458 1.28 19.28 16.46
C ASP A 458 1.19 17.79 16.11
N SER A 459 1.63 16.94 17.02
CA SER A 459 1.54 15.49 16.77
C SER A 459 0.08 15.02 16.71
N TYR A 460 -0.76 15.59 17.57
CA TYR A 460 -2.19 15.36 17.59
C TYR A 460 -2.88 16.67 17.90
N ASP A 461 -3.73 17.13 16.99
CA ASP A 461 -4.58 18.30 17.21
C ASP A 461 -6.07 17.90 17.17
N PHE A 462 -6.85 18.58 18.01
CA PHE A 462 -8.27 18.36 18.19
C PHE A 462 -8.99 19.69 18.24
N ASP A 463 -9.84 19.91 17.25
CA ASP A 463 -10.71 21.06 17.13
C ASP A 463 -12.18 20.66 17.20
N GLU A 464 -13.03 21.69 17.22
CA GLU A 464 -14.47 21.60 17.01
C GLU A 464 -15.15 20.51 17.84
N SER A 465 -14.66 20.32 19.06
CA SER A 465 -15.29 19.50 20.08
C SER A 465 -15.39 18.03 19.68
N TRP A 466 -14.26 17.40 19.37
CA TRP A 466 -14.16 15.94 19.22
C TRP A 466 -14.67 15.16 20.45
N ALA A 467 -15.56 14.19 20.22
CA ALA A 467 -16.23 13.40 21.26
C ALA A 467 -15.79 11.93 21.32
N GLY A 468 -14.65 11.59 20.73
CA GLY A 468 -14.14 10.22 20.66
C GLY A 468 -13.18 9.84 21.79
N ALA A 469 -12.48 8.72 21.58
CA ALA A 469 -11.37 8.29 22.43
C ALA A 469 -10.22 7.68 21.63
N MET A 470 -9.02 7.74 22.20
CA MET A 470 -7.84 7.05 21.69
C MET A 470 -7.20 6.13 22.72
N GLN A 471 -6.60 5.04 22.26
CA GLN A 471 -5.71 4.20 23.07
C GLN A 471 -4.39 3.92 22.33
N PHE A 472 -3.31 3.62 23.07
CA PHE A 472 -1.99 3.22 22.54
C PHE A 472 -1.43 4.17 21.46
N VAL A 473 -1.41 5.46 21.78
CA VAL A 473 -0.91 6.51 20.89
C VAL A 473 0.49 6.95 21.28
N PHE A 474 1.37 7.16 20.30
CA PHE A 474 2.77 7.48 20.50
C PHE A 474 3.17 8.68 19.65
N SER A 475 3.87 9.66 20.25
CA SER A 475 4.53 10.71 19.49
C SER A 475 6.02 10.87 19.79
N LEU A 476 6.77 11.27 18.76
CA LEU A 476 8.18 11.68 18.84
C LEU A 476 8.42 12.98 18.05
N GLN A 477 8.59 14.08 18.76
CA GLN A 477 8.96 15.38 18.18
C GLN A 477 10.47 15.46 17.87
N GLN A 478 10.82 16.31 16.91
CA GLN A 478 12.21 16.60 16.53
C GLN A 478 12.93 17.45 17.59
N ASP A 479 14.25 17.41 17.67
CA ASP A 479 15.09 18.26 18.55
C ASP A 479 15.76 19.42 17.80
N LEU A 480 15.02 20.05 16.89
CA LEU A 480 15.45 21.21 16.11
C LEU A 480 14.82 22.51 16.63
N ASP A 481 15.07 23.64 15.96
CA ASP A 481 14.40 24.91 16.26
C ASP A 481 12.93 24.91 15.81
N SER A 482 12.14 25.90 16.21
CA SER A 482 10.68 25.93 15.94
C SER A 482 10.29 26.15 14.47
N GLU A 483 11.25 26.32 13.55
CA GLU A 483 10.92 26.31 12.11
C GLU A 483 10.69 24.88 11.60
N PHE A 484 11.34 23.90 12.23
CA PHE A 484 11.39 22.49 11.80
C PHE A 484 11.01 21.46 12.87
N GLY A 485 10.99 21.84 14.14
CA GLY A 485 10.54 20.99 15.24
C GLY A 485 9.09 21.30 15.58
N GLY A 486 8.29 20.26 15.82
CA GLY A 486 6.88 20.41 16.18
C GLY A 486 6.62 21.12 17.50
N ASP A 487 5.42 21.68 17.61
CA ASP A 487 5.01 22.54 18.71
C ASP A 487 4.48 21.69 19.86
N HIS A 488 3.45 20.89 19.69
CA HIS A 488 2.83 20.19 20.82
C HIS A 488 2.74 18.68 20.61
N GLY A 489 2.91 17.94 21.72
CA GLY A 489 2.63 16.51 21.74
C GLY A 489 1.13 16.24 21.54
N ILE A 490 0.30 17.07 22.15
CA ILE A 490 -1.14 17.19 21.93
C ILE A 490 -1.52 18.67 22.03
N GLU A 491 -2.28 19.16 21.07
CA GLU A 491 -3.09 20.36 21.21
C GLU A 491 -4.58 19.97 21.30
N TYR A 492 -5.34 20.80 22.01
CA TYR A 492 -6.77 20.64 22.12
C TYR A 492 -7.42 22.02 22.15
N ASP A 493 -7.99 22.40 21.01
CA ASP A 493 -8.90 23.51 20.84
C ASP A 493 -10.36 23.02 21.01
N GLY A 494 -11.18 23.82 21.66
CA GLY A 494 -12.52 23.40 22.07
C GLY A 494 -13.52 23.56 20.96
N SER A 495 -14.24 24.66 21.00
CA SER A 495 -15.15 25.07 19.94
C SER A 495 -14.68 26.44 19.48
N GLU A 496 -14.87 26.75 18.20
CA GLU A 496 -14.53 28.02 17.52
C GLU A 496 -14.91 29.32 18.27
N ALA A 497 -15.74 29.24 19.31
CA ALA A 497 -15.74 30.23 20.39
C ALA A 497 -16.12 29.59 21.75
N GLU A 498 -15.59 30.14 22.85
CA GLU A 498 -15.83 29.72 24.26
C GLU A 498 -17.32 29.62 24.70
N ASP A 499 -18.26 30.14 23.91
CA ASP A 499 -19.69 30.13 24.22
C ASP A 499 -20.51 29.18 23.32
N LYS A 500 -19.87 28.42 22.42
CA LYS A 500 -20.52 27.52 21.48
C LYS A 500 -20.73 26.11 22.06
N GLU A 501 -21.70 25.39 21.49
CA GLU A 501 -22.06 24.01 21.84
C GLU A 501 -22.00 23.16 20.56
N PRO A 502 -21.73 21.84 20.66
CA PRO A 502 -21.57 21.06 21.88
C PRO A 502 -20.20 21.23 22.53
N LYS A 503 -20.15 21.32 23.86
CA LYS A 503 -18.88 21.18 24.60
C LYS A 503 -18.62 19.72 24.93
N THR A 504 -17.74 19.06 24.17
CA THR A 504 -17.42 17.64 24.35
C THR A 504 -16.12 17.45 25.14
N VAL A 505 -15.80 16.20 25.45
CA VAL A 505 -14.60 15.83 26.21
C VAL A 505 -14.00 14.58 25.57
N GLY A 506 -12.87 14.78 24.88
CA GLY A 506 -12.06 13.69 24.34
C GLY A 506 -11.40 12.87 25.44
N ARG A 507 -11.02 11.63 25.13
CA ARG A 507 -10.34 10.74 26.10
C ARG A 507 -9.13 10.06 25.48
N ILE A 508 -8.02 10.10 26.19
CA ILE A 508 -6.78 9.46 25.76
C ILE A 508 -6.35 8.48 26.84
N TYR A 509 -6.17 7.22 26.47
CA TYR A 509 -5.69 6.15 27.32
C TYR A 509 -4.34 5.66 26.83
N ASN A 510 -3.39 5.39 27.74
CA ASN A 510 -2.14 4.73 27.36
C ASN A 510 -1.39 5.48 26.24
N GLY A 511 -1.20 6.78 26.37
CA GLY A 511 -0.39 7.58 25.44
C GLY A 511 1.07 7.68 25.88
N THR A 512 2.02 7.75 24.96
CA THR A 512 3.43 8.10 25.23
C THR A 512 3.84 9.26 24.32
N PHE A 513 4.03 10.46 24.88
CA PHE A 513 4.33 11.68 24.12
C PHE A 513 5.74 12.16 24.45
N ILE A 514 6.68 12.00 23.51
CA ILE A 514 8.08 12.41 23.65
C ILE A 514 8.29 13.73 22.90
N GLY A 515 8.48 14.82 23.66
CA GLY A 515 8.77 16.15 23.10
C GLY A 515 10.20 16.28 22.57
N ALA A 516 10.67 17.50 22.26
CA ALA A 516 12.00 17.81 21.72
C ALA A 516 13.17 17.67 22.72
N GLY A 517 12.87 17.66 24.01
CA GLY A 517 13.80 17.54 25.13
C GLY A 517 14.03 18.85 25.88
N PRO A 518 14.25 18.81 27.22
CA PRO A 518 14.55 20.01 27.98
C PRO A 518 15.93 20.57 27.58
N GLY A 519 15.93 21.78 27.04
CA GLY A 519 17.12 22.42 26.46
C GLY A 519 17.19 22.39 24.94
N SER A 520 16.14 21.90 24.26
CA SER A 520 15.92 22.19 22.84
C SER A 520 15.87 23.71 22.59
N GLU A 521 16.22 24.13 21.37
CA GLU A 521 16.02 25.52 20.92
C GLU A 521 14.56 25.78 20.52
N ASN A 522 13.78 24.73 20.23
CA ASN A 522 12.33 24.81 20.17
C ASN A 522 11.73 24.84 21.59
N GLY A 523 11.40 26.04 22.05
CA GLY A 523 10.73 26.28 23.33
C GLY A 523 9.20 26.15 23.28
N GLU A 524 8.64 25.94 22.09
CA GLU A 524 7.21 25.72 21.84
C GLU A 524 6.84 24.24 21.96
N SER A 525 7.83 23.33 21.99
CA SER A 525 7.74 21.89 22.27
C SER A 525 7.07 21.54 23.62
N ASP A 526 5.76 21.69 23.70
CA ASP A 526 4.92 21.39 24.87
C ASP A 526 4.44 19.93 24.84
N GLY A 527 4.15 19.39 26.03
CA GLY A 527 3.60 18.05 26.17
C GLY A 527 2.14 17.99 25.75
N ILE A 528 1.27 18.65 26.51
CA ILE A 528 -0.18 18.75 26.23
C ILE A 528 -0.62 20.18 26.45
N VAL A 529 -1.31 20.76 25.47
CA VAL A 529 -1.87 22.11 25.51
C VAL A 529 -3.41 22.03 25.48
N PHE A 530 -4.05 22.85 26.30
CA PHE A 530 -5.50 23.09 26.27
C PHE A 530 -5.76 24.58 26.08
N LYS A 531 -6.45 24.94 25.00
CA LYS A 531 -6.81 26.33 24.68
C LYS A 531 -8.26 26.40 24.21
N SER A 532 -8.81 27.61 24.10
CA SER A 532 -10.08 27.88 23.43
C SER A 532 -11.23 26.96 23.87
N ASP A 533 -11.36 26.74 25.18
CA ASP A 533 -12.39 25.87 25.77
C ASP A 533 -12.23 24.36 25.53
N GLY A 534 -11.06 23.96 25.00
CA GLY A 534 -10.63 22.58 24.80
C GLY A 534 -10.57 21.80 26.10
N ALA A 535 -10.94 20.52 26.02
CA ALA A 535 -11.01 19.66 27.19
C ALA A 535 -10.84 18.18 26.84
N ALA A 536 -9.94 17.51 27.56
CA ALA A 536 -9.76 16.07 27.48
C ALA A 536 -9.47 15.45 28.84
N GLN A 537 -9.70 14.14 28.91
CA GLN A 537 -9.28 13.32 30.03
C GLN A 537 -8.11 12.43 29.61
N ILE A 538 -6.98 12.57 30.31
CA ILE A 538 -5.73 11.87 30.01
C ILE A 538 -5.48 10.80 31.07
N TRP A 539 -5.48 9.53 30.63
CA TRP A 539 -5.41 8.36 31.48
C TRP A 539 -4.21 7.48 31.15
N ASN A 540 -3.50 7.02 32.17
CA ASN A 540 -2.44 6.01 32.05
C ASN A 540 -1.34 6.40 31.04
N SER A 541 -1.03 7.67 30.89
CA SER A 541 -0.12 8.17 29.85
C SER A 541 1.24 8.59 30.41
N ILE A 542 2.24 8.64 29.54
CA ILE A 542 3.59 9.14 29.82
C ILE A 542 3.80 10.40 28.96
N ILE A 543 4.07 11.54 29.60
CA ILE A 543 4.47 12.78 28.95
C ILE A 543 5.90 13.06 29.36
N LEU A 544 6.83 13.15 28.41
CA LEU A 544 8.23 13.37 28.74
C LEU A 544 9.02 14.11 27.68
N SER A 545 10.19 14.61 28.09
CA SER A 545 11.12 15.33 27.22
C SER A 545 10.49 16.57 26.59
N SER A 546 9.67 17.34 27.32
CA SER A 546 9.09 18.59 26.80
C SER A 546 10.12 19.73 26.81
N GLY A 547 10.27 20.42 25.67
CA GLY A 547 11.12 21.62 25.54
C GLY A 547 10.52 22.85 26.22
N GLY A 548 9.19 22.98 26.22
CA GLY A 548 8.40 24.02 26.88
C GLY A 548 7.75 23.54 28.19
N TYR A 549 6.43 23.46 28.21
CA TYR A 549 5.60 23.00 29.31
C TYR A 549 5.28 21.51 29.17
N ALA A 550 5.26 20.75 30.27
CA ALA A 550 4.67 19.41 30.22
C ALA A 550 3.14 19.47 30.07
N ILE A 551 2.50 20.45 30.73
CA ILE A 551 1.06 20.72 30.64
C ILE A 551 0.85 22.24 30.53
N ALA A 552 0.21 22.71 29.46
CA ALA A 552 -0.27 24.07 29.34
C ALA A 552 -1.81 24.07 29.35
N ILE A 553 -2.40 24.88 30.23
CA ILE A 553 -3.84 25.14 30.23
C ILE A 553 -4.00 26.65 30.15
N ASP A 554 -4.46 27.14 29.01
CA ASP A 554 -4.72 28.56 28.83
C ASP A 554 -5.90 29.02 29.69
N THR A 555 -5.97 30.32 29.97
CA THR A 555 -7.08 30.93 30.70
C THR A 555 -8.45 30.74 30.03
N THR A 556 -8.46 30.54 28.72
CA THR A 556 -9.66 30.24 27.92
C THR A 556 -10.29 28.89 28.27
N SER A 557 -9.55 27.94 28.85
CA SER A 557 -10.06 26.63 29.29
C SER A 557 -10.17 26.47 30.82
N GLU A 558 -10.07 27.59 31.58
CA GLU A 558 -10.17 27.58 33.05
C GLU A 558 -11.49 26.96 33.54
N ASP A 559 -12.61 27.29 32.89
CA ASP A 559 -13.93 26.81 33.28
C ASP A 559 -14.08 25.29 33.04
N ARG A 560 -13.46 24.77 31.98
CA ARG A 560 -13.40 23.32 31.69
C ARG A 560 -12.64 22.55 32.77
N LEU A 561 -11.52 23.11 33.22
CA LEU A 561 -10.76 22.55 34.36
C LEU A 561 -11.58 22.60 35.65
N ALA A 562 -12.24 23.72 35.94
CA ALA A 562 -13.07 23.88 37.14
C ALA A 562 -14.29 22.93 37.16
N ALA A 563 -14.83 22.60 35.97
CA ALA A 563 -15.89 21.62 35.79
C ALA A 563 -15.43 20.17 35.98
N GLY A 564 -14.11 19.91 35.89
CA GLY A 564 -13.53 18.56 35.90
C GLY A 564 -13.55 17.87 34.52
N ASP A 565 -13.78 18.64 33.46
CA ASP A 565 -13.76 18.14 32.08
C ASP A 565 -12.32 17.92 31.61
N ILE A 566 -11.40 18.81 31.99
CA ILE A 566 -9.96 18.55 31.96
C ILE A 566 -9.59 17.72 33.19
N ALA A 567 -9.19 16.47 32.97
CA ALA A 567 -8.83 15.56 34.06
C ALA A 567 -7.60 14.70 33.73
N PHE A 568 -6.84 14.38 34.76
CA PHE A 568 -5.67 13.53 34.69
C PHE A 568 -5.87 12.32 35.60
N ALA A 569 -5.41 11.15 35.17
CA ALA A 569 -5.50 9.94 35.96
C ALA A 569 -4.34 8.97 35.68
N ASN A 570 -3.57 8.67 36.71
CA ASN A 570 -2.47 7.70 36.70
C ASN A 570 -1.45 7.97 35.59
N ASN A 571 -1.03 9.21 35.42
CA ASN A 571 -0.04 9.58 34.41
C ASN A 571 1.39 9.58 35.00
N ILE A 572 2.39 9.53 34.13
CA ILE A 572 3.78 9.86 34.44
C ILE A 572 4.13 11.12 33.65
N ILE A 573 4.75 12.08 34.34
CA ILE A 573 5.37 13.24 33.69
C ILE A 573 6.85 13.25 34.07
N PHE A 574 7.76 13.40 33.11
CA PHE A 574 9.20 13.41 33.41
C PHE A 574 9.99 14.30 32.45
N ASP A 575 11.20 14.68 32.82
CA ASP A 575 12.16 15.35 31.92
C ASP A 575 11.58 16.53 31.13
N TYR A 576 11.26 17.65 31.79
CA TYR A 576 10.62 18.81 31.17
C TYR A 576 11.31 20.12 31.57
N THR A 577 11.16 21.18 30.77
CA THR A 577 11.64 22.52 31.14
C THR A 577 10.76 23.14 32.23
N THR A 578 9.45 23.19 32.01
CA THR A 578 8.47 23.69 32.98
C THR A 578 7.32 22.68 33.14
N LEU A 579 6.84 22.44 34.37
CA LEU A 579 5.77 21.46 34.59
C LEU A 579 4.41 21.98 34.07
N VAL A 580 4.05 23.19 34.49
CA VAL A 580 2.77 23.82 34.16
C VAL A 580 3.01 25.26 33.71
N LEU A 581 2.28 25.71 32.68
CA LEU A 581 2.23 27.12 32.23
C LEU A 581 1.98 28.08 33.42
N ASP A 582 2.79 29.13 33.55
CA ASP A 582 2.68 30.12 34.64
C ASP A 582 1.61 31.18 34.34
N ASN A 583 0.38 30.88 34.71
CA ASN A 583 -0.78 31.76 34.56
C ASN A 583 -1.72 31.64 35.78
N PRO A 584 -2.87 32.35 35.83
CA PRO A 584 -3.82 32.25 36.94
C PRO A 584 -4.37 30.83 37.21
N VAL A 585 -4.40 29.96 36.20
CA VAL A 585 -4.94 28.59 36.26
C VAL A 585 -3.92 27.58 36.82
N ALA A 586 -2.62 27.92 36.80
CA ALA A 586 -1.51 27.02 37.16
C ALA A 586 -1.69 26.30 38.51
N SER A 587 -2.23 26.98 39.53
CA SER A 587 -2.47 26.37 40.85
C SER A 587 -3.56 25.31 40.83
N ALA A 588 -4.61 25.50 40.02
CA ALA A 588 -5.68 24.53 39.84
C ALA A 588 -5.18 23.34 39.00
N ALA A 589 -4.40 23.59 37.95
CA ALA A 589 -3.79 22.56 37.12
C ALA A 589 -2.89 21.62 37.93
N MET A 590 -2.01 22.17 38.79
CA MET A 590 -1.19 21.35 39.70
C MET A 590 -2.04 20.51 40.66
N ALA A 591 -3.14 21.07 41.18
CA ALA A 591 -4.04 20.33 42.07
C ALA A 591 -4.77 19.20 41.34
N ALA A 592 -5.14 19.39 40.08
CA ALA A 592 -5.74 18.35 39.24
C ALA A 592 -4.75 17.21 38.95
N LEU A 593 -3.48 17.53 38.64
CA LEU A 593 -2.42 16.54 38.46
C LEU A 593 -2.19 15.70 39.74
N GLU A 594 -2.14 16.35 40.91
CA GLU A 594 -1.99 15.67 42.21
C GLU A 594 -3.20 14.78 42.53
N ALA A 595 -4.42 15.30 42.37
CA ALA A 595 -5.65 14.54 42.59
C ALA A 595 -5.78 13.34 41.64
N GLY A 596 -5.25 13.49 40.42
CA GLY A 596 -5.20 12.50 39.37
C GLY A 596 -4.09 11.46 39.51
N ASN A 597 -3.32 11.44 40.60
CA ASN A 597 -2.19 10.51 40.75
C ASN A 597 -1.18 10.60 39.59
N THR A 598 -0.90 11.82 39.12
CA THR A 598 0.17 12.05 38.15
C THR A 598 1.51 12.11 38.88
N GLU A 599 2.42 11.21 38.52
CA GLU A 599 3.71 11.06 39.17
C GLU A 599 4.82 11.74 38.37
N ASN A 600 5.66 12.52 39.04
CA ASN A 600 6.91 12.99 38.46
C ASN A 600 8.04 11.99 38.75
N VAL A 601 8.26 11.05 37.84
CA VAL A 601 9.21 9.95 38.00
C VAL A 601 9.72 9.48 36.63
N ASP A 602 10.98 9.07 36.57
CA ASP A 602 11.58 8.50 35.36
C ASP A 602 10.80 7.23 34.93
N PRO A 603 10.19 7.20 33.73
CA PRO A 603 9.50 6.02 33.23
C PRO A 603 10.45 4.89 32.79
N MET A 604 11.77 5.11 32.82
CA MET A 604 12.80 4.10 32.52
C MET A 604 12.59 3.42 31.16
N LEU A 605 12.32 4.21 30.11
CA LEU A 605 12.19 3.69 28.75
C LEU A 605 13.52 3.05 28.27
N GLY A 606 13.45 2.12 27.32
CA GLY A 606 14.61 1.41 26.77
C GLY A 606 15.63 2.34 26.13
N GLY A 607 15.15 3.37 25.41
CA GLY A 607 15.97 4.43 24.85
C GLY A 607 15.13 5.50 24.16
N ILE A 608 15.63 6.73 24.15
CA ILE A 608 15.07 7.84 23.39
C ILE A 608 16.16 8.33 22.44
N SER A 609 15.94 8.18 21.13
CA SER A 609 16.80 8.70 20.07
C SER A 609 15.93 9.29 18.98
N ARG A 610 16.39 10.39 18.40
CA ARG A 610 15.77 11.05 17.23
C ARG A 610 16.57 10.79 15.96
N LEU A 611 17.53 9.86 16.02
CA LEU A 611 18.38 9.49 14.90
C LEU A 611 18.07 8.05 14.47
N PRO A 612 18.26 7.71 13.18
CA PRO A 612 18.14 6.34 12.68
C PRO A 612 19.35 5.49 13.09
N ASP A 613 19.56 5.33 14.40
CA ASP A 613 20.71 4.65 15.00
C ASP A 613 20.34 3.42 15.84
N GLY A 614 19.08 3.00 15.79
CA GLY A 614 18.53 1.95 16.65
C GLY A 614 18.50 2.34 18.14
N GLY A 615 18.57 3.64 18.45
CA GLY A 615 18.58 4.18 19.81
C GLY A 615 17.21 4.41 20.42
N LEU A 616 16.12 4.33 19.63
CA LEU A 616 14.75 4.51 20.10
C LEU A 616 14.16 3.17 20.56
N ASP A 617 13.77 3.06 21.82
CA ASP A 617 12.97 1.95 22.32
C ASP A 617 11.98 2.50 23.37
N PRO A 618 10.73 2.81 22.97
CA PRO A 618 9.77 3.49 23.82
C PRO A 618 9.14 2.58 24.87
N ARG A 619 9.55 1.29 24.93
CA ARG A 619 9.06 0.35 25.94
C ARG A 619 9.70 0.63 27.31
N PRO A 620 8.96 0.47 28.42
CA PRO A 620 9.52 0.55 29.77
C PRO A 620 10.42 -0.67 30.11
N ASN A 621 11.49 -0.45 30.87
CA ASN A 621 12.34 -1.53 31.42
C ASN A 621 11.66 -2.29 32.59
N ALA A 622 12.17 -3.48 32.95
CA ALA A 622 11.55 -4.38 33.93
C ALA A 622 11.31 -3.84 35.36
N GLU A 623 11.95 -2.72 35.75
CA GLU A 623 11.74 -2.05 37.05
C GLU A 623 11.05 -0.69 36.90
N SER A 624 10.55 -0.38 35.70
CA SER A 624 9.90 0.90 35.42
C SER A 624 8.67 1.12 36.31
N PRO A 625 8.48 2.32 36.86
CA PRO A 625 7.23 2.69 37.51
C PRO A 625 6.04 2.66 36.55
N ALA A 626 6.27 2.75 35.23
CA ALA A 626 5.22 2.68 34.22
C ALA A 626 4.58 1.28 34.13
N LEU A 627 5.21 0.21 34.63
CA LEU A 627 4.65 -1.14 34.61
C LEU A 627 3.59 -1.41 35.69
N SER A 628 3.11 -0.37 36.37
CA SER A 628 2.08 -0.46 37.39
C SER A 628 1.30 0.84 37.51
N GLY A 629 0.20 0.81 38.28
CA GLY A 629 -0.55 2.01 38.68
C GLY A 629 -1.62 2.45 37.69
N ALA A 630 -1.73 1.81 36.53
CA ALA A 630 -2.79 2.11 35.57
C ALA A 630 -4.17 1.65 36.06
N ALA A 631 -5.19 2.40 35.67
CA ALA A 631 -6.60 2.05 35.87
C ALA A 631 -7.45 2.68 34.77
N THR A 632 -8.53 2.00 34.41
CA THR A 632 -9.52 2.46 33.43
C THR A 632 -10.78 2.89 34.18
N ASP A 633 -11.43 3.99 33.75
CA ASP A 633 -12.66 4.46 34.39
C ASP A 633 -13.89 3.67 33.94
N ASP A 634 -14.98 3.79 34.70
CA ASP A 634 -16.22 3.06 34.45
C ASP A 634 -16.95 3.50 33.16
N ASN A 635 -16.57 4.63 32.54
CA ASN A 635 -17.15 5.16 31.30
C ASN A 635 -16.23 5.00 30.08
N ALA A 636 -15.13 4.26 30.21
CA ALA A 636 -14.27 3.99 29.06
C ALA A 636 -15.05 3.27 27.95
N PRO A 637 -14.89 3.67 26.67
CA PRO A 637 -15.54 2.99 25.55
C PRO A 637 -15.16 1.50 25.46
N ASP A 638 -16.05 0.68 24.88
CA ASP A 638 -15.91 -0.79 24.84
C ASP A 638 -14.60 -1.28 24.17
N PHE A 639 -13.99 -0.49 23.28
CA PHE A 639 -12.72 -0.84 22.63
C PHE A 639 -11.50 -0.65 23.53
N VAL A 640 -11.62 0.16 24.59
CA VAL A 640 -10.52 0.48 25.50
C VAL A 640 -10.18 -0.74 26.34
N GLN A 641 -8.93 -1.19 26.22
CA GLN A 641 -8.40 -2.33 26.93
C GLN A 641 -7.88 -1.90 28.31
N ALA A 642 -8.29 -2.59 29.37
CA ALA A 642 -7.74 -2.35 30.69
C ALA A 642 -6.29 -2.87 30.77
N THR A 643 -5.34 -1.98 31.05
CA THR A 643 -3.91 -2.29 31.14
C THR A 643 -3.41 -2.18 32.58
N ALA A 644 -2.33 -2.91 32.89
CA ALA A 644 -1.62 -2.76 34.16
C ALA A 644 -0.52 -1.69 34.12
N TYR A 645 -0.15 -1.26 32.90
CA TYR A 645 0.95 -0.33 32.63
C TYR A 645 0.45 1.01 32.10
N ARG A 646 1.29 2.02 32.25
CA ARG A 646 1.12 3.39 31.75
C ARG A 646 2.00 3.57 30.52
N GLY A 647 1.55 4.37 29.57
CA GLY A 647 2.16 4.55 28.25
C GLY A 647 1.58 3.65 27.17
N ALA A 648 1.98 3.90 25.94
CA ALA A 648 1.52 3.20 24.74
C ALA A 648 2.07 1.79 24.56
N PHE A 649 3.13 1.45 25.30
CA PHE A 649 3.86 0.19 25.15
C PHE A 649 3.99 -0.54 26.48
N ASP A 650 3.82 -1.85 26.46
CA ASP A 650 4.26 -2.71 27.55
C ASP A 650 5.79 -2.94 27.47
N ASN A 651 6.36 -3.74 28.38
CA ASN A 651 7.79 -4.04 28.35
C ASN A 651 8.17 -5.20 27.40
N GLU A 652 7.23 -5.85 26.73
CA GLU A 652 7.48 -7.06 25.92
C GLU A 652 7.40 -6.77 24.41
N THR A 653 6.42 -5.97 24.00
CA THR A 653 5.98 -5.77 22.63
C THR A 653 6.05 -4.30 22.25
N ASN A 654 6.81 -3.99 21.20
CA ASN A 654 6.69 -2.72 20.50
C ASN A 654 5.80 -2.97 19.27
N TRP A 655 4.54 -2.55 19.36
CA TRP A 655 3.53 -2.78 18.32
C TRP A 655 3.79 -1.97 17.04
N ALA A 656 4.69 -0.98 17.08
CA ALA A 656 5.09 -0.17 15.93
C ALA A 656 6.18 -0.85 15.07
N LEU A 657 6.77 -1.98 15.50
CA LEU A 657 7.78 -2.70 14.71
C LEU A 657 7.15 -3.43 13.51
N GLY A 658 7.89 -3.48 12.39
CA GLY A 658 7.60 -4.25 11.20
C GLY A 658 6.93 -3.48 10.07
N TRP A 659 6.16 -2.43 10.37
CA TRP A 659 5.26 -1.80 9.42
C TRP A 659 5.39 -0.28 9.30
N THR A 660 6.09 0.34 10.25
CA THR A 660 6.28 1.80 10.32
C THR A 660 7.52 2.25 9.57
N ALA A 661 7.52 3.50 9.10
CA ALA A 661 8.68 4.22 8.60
C ALA A 661 9.78 4.29 9.68
N LEU A 662 9.40 4.51 10.95
CA LEU A 662 10.33 4.47 12.08
C LEU A 662 11.12 3.15 12.15
N ASP A 663 10.48 2.01 11.92
CA ASP A 663 11.17 0.71 11.88
C ASP A 663 11.99 0.57 10.59
N SER A 664 11.39 0.83 9.42
CA SER A 664 12.07 0.64 8.13
C SER A 664 13.30 1.53 7.96
N TYR A 665 13.28 2.72 8.57
CA TYR A 665 14.39 3.68 8.52
C TYR A 665 15.39 3.48 9.67
N GLY A 666 15.19 2.49 10.55
CA GLY A 666 16.17 2.07 11.54
C GLY A 666 16.24 2.92 12.81
N PHE A 667 15.14 3.58 13.18
CA PHE A 667 15.06 4.30 14.46
C PHE A 667 14.95 3.33 15.64
N PHE A 668 14.11 2.30 15.50
CA PHE A 668 13.85 1.37 16.61
C PHE A 668 15.03 0.45 16.92
N GLY A 669 15.27 0.27 18.22
CA GLY A 669 16.18 -0.70 18.80
C GLY A 669 15.46 -1.73 19.66
N ASP A 670 16.24 -2.68 20.17
CA ASP A 670 15.81 -3.65 21.19
C ASP A 670 16.69 -3.47 22.42
N LEU A 671 16.34 -2.46 23.22
CA LEU A 671 17.16 -1.93 24.31
C LEU A 671 16.60 -2.27 25.69
N VAL A 672 15.30 -2.60 25.78
CA VAL A 672 14.71 -3.02 27.07
C VAL A 672 15.32 -4.31 27.59
N THR A 673 15.65 -4.29 28.87
CA THR A 673 16.00 -5.49 29.61
C THR A 673 14.72 -6.08 30.20
N VAL A 674 14.06 -6.96 29.45
CA VAL A 674 13.05 -7.85 30.03
C VAL A 674 13.75 -8.85 30.94
N GLY A 675 13.20 -9.13 32.11
CA GLY A 675 13.77 -10.13 33.02
C GLY A 675 13.97 -11.50 32.35
N VAL A 676 14.62 -12.44 33.05
CA VAL A 676 14.88 -13.80 32.54
C VAL A 676 13.58 -14.45 32.08
N ARG A 677 13.33 -14.52 30.76
CA ARG A 677 12.22 -15.30 30.19
C ARG A 677 12.39 -16.74 30.67
N ASP A 678 11.42 -17.26 31.42
CA ASP A 678 11.43 -18.67 31.80
C ASP A 678 11.42 -19.51 30.51
N VAL A 679 12.52 -20.23 30.29
CA VAL A 679 12.70 -21.09 29.11
C VAL A 679 11.64 -22.19 29.13
N THR A 680 10.62 -22.04 28.30
CA THR A 680 9.60 -23.07 28.08
C THR A 680 9.90 -23.76 26.76
N GLU A 681 10.69 -24.84 26.82
CA GLU A 681 11.21 -25.53 25.64
C GLU A 681 10.09 -26.21 24.82
N ASN A 682 8.95 -26.59 25.44
CA ASN A 682 7.79 -27.21 24.77
C ASN A 682 8.13 -28.29 23.73
N GLY A 683 9.16 -29.11 24.02
CA GLY A 683 9.63 -30.19 23.15
C GLY A 683 10.59 -29.79 22.03
N MET A 684 10.89 -28.49 21.89
CA MET A 684 11.90 -27.98 20.99
C MET A 684 13.30 -28.30 21.54
N GLN A 685 14.16 -28.84 20.67
CA GLN A 685 15.57 -29.01 20.94
C GLN A 685 16.34 -28.22 19.90
N ILE A 686 17.30 -27.41 20.33
CA ILE A 686 18.18 -26.64 19.47
C ILE A 686 19.63 -27.04 19.73
N THR A 687 20.39 -27.18 18.65
CA THR A 687 21.82 -27.49 18.71
C THR A 687 22.58 -26.62 17.72
N THR A 688 23.84 -26.32 18.04
CA THR A 688 24.74 -25.58 17.16
C THR A 688 25.98 -26.42 16.88
N ALA A 689 26.38 -26.50 15.61
CA ALA A 689 27.55 -27.28 15.18
C ALA A 689 28.29 -26.60 14.01
N PRO A 690 29.63 -26.48 14.04
CA PRO A 690 30.50 -26.84 15.15
C PRO A 690 30.30 -25.90 16.34
N ASN A 691 30.51 -26.40 17.55
CA ASN A 691 30.50 -25.60 18.78
C ASN A 691 31.67 -26.07 19.66
N PRO A 692 32.76 -25.28 19.81
CA PRO A 692 32.89 -23.88 19.37
C PRO A 692 32.91 -23.68 17.85
N VAL A 693 32.54 -22.46 17.42
CA VAL A 693 32.48 -21.98 16.04
C VAL A 693 33.80 -21.31 15.69
N TYR A 694 34.46 -21.76 14.61
CA TYR A 694 35.79 -21.29 14.20
C TYR A 694 35.82 -20.72 12.77
N SER A 695 34.85 -21.09 11.93
CA SER A 695 34.80 -20.74 10.51
C SER A 695 33.98 -19.49 10.20
N GLY A 696 33.54 -18.76 11.24
CA GLY A 696 32.59 -17.65 11.08
C GLY A 696 31.16 -18.08 10.75
N VAL A 697 30.87 -19.38 10.71
CA VAL A 697 29.53 -19.93 10.44
C VAL A 697 29.29 -21.19 11.26
N ALA A 698 28.06 -21.38 11.72
CA ALA A 698 27.58 -22.58 12.41
C ALA A 698 26.25 -23.06 11.83
N ALA A 699 26.03 -24.37 11.78
CA ALA A 699 24.70 -24.92 11.54
C ALA A 699 23.90 -24.92 12.85
N VAL A 700 22.69 -24.39 12.79
CA VAL A 700 21.68 -24.44 13.84
C VAL A 700 20.66 -25.49 13.45
N SER A 701 20.56 -26.57 14.22
CA SER A 701 19.61 -27.65 13.98
C SER A 701 18.58 -27.69 15.09
N PHE A 702 17.30 -27.70 14.74
CA PHE A 702 16.21 -27.74 15.70
C PHE A 702 14.99 -28.54 15.20
N ASN A 703 14.16 -28.99 16.13
CA ASN A 703 12.87 -29.60 15.81
C ASN A 703 11.72 -28.72 16.26
N LEU A 704 10.74 -28.52 15.38
CA LEU A 704 9.50 -27.84 15.69
C LEU A 704 8.38 -28.86 15.95
N PRO A 705 7.61 -28.73 17.04
CA PRO A 705 6.47 -29.61 17.32
C PRO A 705 5.25 -29.33 16.43
N GLN A 706 5.19 -28.18 15.76
CA GLN A 706 4.18 -27.81 14.77
C GLN A 706 4.74 -26.75 13.80
N ARG A 707 4.04 -26.44 12.71
CA ARG A 707 4.41 -25.35 11.77
C ARG A 707 4.31 -24.00 12.50
N SER A 708 5.32 -23.13 12.38
CA SER A 708 5.40 -21.92 13.22
C SER A 708 6.32 -20.86 12.66
N ALA A 709 6.04 -19.60 13.00
CA ALA A 709 7.00 -18.52 12.82
C ALA A 709 8.21 -18.76 13.74
N VAL A 710 9.41 -18.69 13.16
CA VAL A 710 10.66 -18.93 13.88
C VAL A 710 11.53 -17.69 13.85
N GLU A 711 12.06 -17.34 15.01
CA GLU A 711 13.08 -16.32 15.15
C GLU A 711 14.30 -16.88 15.91
N LEU A 712 15.49 -16.55 15.42
CA LEU A 712 16.75 -16.84 16.10
C LEU A 712 17.34 -15.55 16.68
N VAL A 713 17.62 -15.55 17.97
CA VAL A 713 18.21 -14.42 18.68
C VAL A 713 19.51 -14.85 19.35
N VAL A 714 20.62 -14.18 19.04
CA VAL A 714 21.90 -14.36 19.72
C VAL A 714 22.04 -13.29 20.79
N ASN A 715 22.23 -13.74 22.03
CA ASN A 715 22.47 -12.87 23.18
C ASN A 715 23.91 -13.05 23.66
N ASP A 716 24.55 -11.96 24.07
CA ASP A 716 25.79 -12.06 24.84
C ASP A 716 25.51 -12.46 26.30
N MET A 717 26.56 -12.65 27.10
CA MET A 717 26.42 -13.07 28.51
C MET A 717 25.83 -12.00 29.44
N THR A 718 25.65 -10.77 28.97
CA THR A 718 24.96 -9.69 29.69
C THR A 718 23.47 -9.68 29.40
N GLY A 719 23.00 -10.49 28.45
CA GLY A 719 21.61 -10.52 27.99
C GLY A 719 21.33 -9.58 26.83
N LYS A 720 22.33 -8.82 26.34
CA LYS A 720 22.18 -7.95 25.18
C LYS A 720 22.02 -8.78 23.90
N VAL A 721 21.00 -8.46 23.10
CA VAL A 721 20.84 -9.01 21.75
C VAL A 721 21.96 -8.46 20.86
N VAL A 722 22.73 -9.36 20.25
CA VAL A 722 23.84 -9.01 19.35
C VAL A 722 23.59 -9.43 17.91
N GLN A 723 22.58 -10.27 17.66
CA GLN A 723 22.15 -10.68 16.33
C GLN A 723 20.72 -11.22 16.41
N ARG A 724 19.88 -10.86 15.44
CA ARG A 724 18.49 -11.33 15.30
C ARG A 724 18.28 -11.80 13.87
N SER A 725 17.52 -12.88 13.69
CA SER A 725 17.21 -13.42 12.36
C SER A 725 15.81 -14.02 12.37
N LYS A 726 14.86 -13.33 11.73
CA LYS A 726 13.50 -13.82 11.49
C LYS A 726 13.51 -14.78 10.31
N MET A 727 12.99 -15.99 10.49
CA MET A 727 13.01 -17.06 9.48
C MET A 727 11.65 -17.28 8.81
N GLY A 728 10.63 -16.52 9.23
CA GLY A 728 9.25 -16.72 8.78
C GLY A 728 8.69 -18.06 9.24
N GLN A 729 7.66 -18.54 8.53
CA GLN A 729 6.95 -19.79 8.83
C GLN A 729 7.75 -21.02 8.39
N LEU A 730 8.18 -21.83 9.35
CA LEU A 730 8.87 -23.11 9.11
C LEU A 730 7.97 -24.31 9.39
N ASN A 731 8.17 -25.40 8.64
CA ASN A 731 7.38 -26.62 8.76
C ASN A 731 7.68 -27.40 10.05
N GLU A 732 6.68 -28.14 10.54
CA GLU A 732 6.84 -29.11 11.63
C GLU A 732 7.98 -30.10 11.35
N GLY A 733 8.71 -30.49 12.39
CA GLY A 733 9.80 -31.46 12.30
C GLY A 733 11.18 -30.82 12.26
N PHE A 734 12.14 -31.53 11.67
CA PHE A 734 13.55 -31.15 11.68
C PHE A 734 13.83 -30.01 10.71
N ASN A 735 14.48 -28.97 11.23
CA ASN A 735 14.92 -27.79 10.49
C ASN A 735 16.42 -27.56 10.74
N GLN A 736 17.12 -27.05 9.73
CA GLN A 736 18.53 -26.69 9.83
C GLN A 736 18.82 -25.38 9.09
N ILE A 737 19.45 -24.44 9.77
CA ILE A 737 19.72 -23.09 9.29
C ILE A 737 21.19 -22.73 9.52
N THR A 738 21.74 -21.83 8.72
CA THR A 738 23.11 -21.34 8.90
C THR A 738 23.11 -20.05 9.73
N LEU A 739 23.84 -20.05 10.84
CA LEU A 739 24.15 -18.87 11.64
C LEU A 739 25.52 -18.31 11.24
N ASN A 740 25.54 -17.09 10.72
CA ASN A 740 26.79 -16.36 10.47
C ASN A 740 27.27 -15.69 11.77
N THR A 741 28.46 -16.04 12.23
CA THR A 741 29.09 -15.51 13.45
C THR A 741 30.31 -14.63 13.16
N ALA A 742 30.58 -14.28 11.89
CA ALA A 742 31.78 -13.54 11.52
C ALA A 742 31.85 -12.12 12.12
N GLY A 743 30.69 -11.50 12.41
CA GLY A 743 30.59 -10.19 13.07
C GLY A 743 30.64 -10.24 14.60
N LEU A 744 30.60 -11.45 15.20
CA LEU A 744 30.61 -11.61 16.65
C LEU A 744 32.03 -11.60 17.21
N GLN A 745 32.22 -10.93 18.34
CA GLN A 745 33.48 -11.00 19.08
C GLN A 745 33.74 -12.41 19.62
N HIS A 746 35.00 -12.75 19.90
CA HIS A 746 35.30 -14.04 20.53
C HIS A 746 34.70 -14.08 21.93
N GLY A 747 33.87 -15.07 22.20
CA GLY A 747 33.06 -15.07 23.41
C GLY A 747 32.09 -16.23 23.52
N THR A 748 31.38 -16.26 24.64
CA THR A 748 30.24 -17.15 24.86
C THR A 748 28.96 -16.38 24.57
N TYR A 749 28.04 -17.04 23.88
CA TYR A 749 26.73 -16.51 23.53
C TYR A 749 25.64 -17.52 23.89
N VAL A 750 24.41 -17.02 23.99
CA VAL A 750 23.19 -17.83 24.10
C VAL A 750 22.39 -17.62 22.83
N LEU A 751 22.20 -18.67 22.05
CA LEU A 751 21.27 -18.69 20.93
C LEU A 751 19.88 -19.08 21.46
N ALA A 752 18.88 -18.25 21.22
CA ALA A 752 17.49 -18.53 21.50
C ALA A 752 16.73 -18.80 20.19
N LEU A 753 15.99 -19.90 20.16
CA LEU A 753 14.95 -20.20 19.19
C LEU A 753 13.63 -19.74 19.80
N ILE A 754 12.97 -18.78 19.16
CA ILE A 754 11.71 -18.21 19.62
C ILE A 754 10.62 -18.60 18.62
N THR A 755 9.51 -19.11 19.17
CA THR A 755 8.26 -19.36 18.44
C THR A 755 7.09 -18.82 19.24
N GLU A 756 5.90 -18.77 18.62
CA GLU A 756 4.66 -18.35 19.29
C GLU A 756 4.28 -19.20 20.53
N TYR A 757 4.83 -20.42 20.67
CA TYR A 757 4.52 -21.32 21.78
C TYR A 757 5.70 -21.63 22.69
N GLY A 758 6.89 -21.09 22.47
CA GLY A 758 7.98 -21.34 23.41
C GLY A 758 9.33 -20.78 23.01
N ILE A 759 10.29 -21.00 23.89
CA ILE A 759 11.68 -20.60 23.69
C ILE A 759 12.58 -21.78 24.03
N ALA A 760 13.50 -22.13 23.14
CA ALA A 760 14.57 -23.09 23.42
C ALA A 760 15.92 -22.39 23.29
N THR A 761 16.88 -22.71 24.17
CA THR A 761 18.18 -22.02 24.17
C THR A 761 19.35 -22.98 24.06
N GLN A 762 20.40 -22.56 23.35
CA GLN A 762 21.67 -23.27 23.26
C GLN A 762 22.83 -22.30 23.47
N LYS A 763 23.68 -22.62 24.44
CA LYS A 763 24.95 -21.91 24.61
C LYS A 763 25.93 -22.31 23.50
N PHE A 764 26.57 -21.34 22.87
CA PHE A 764 27.65 -21.59 21.94
C PHE A 764 28.84 -20.65 22.14
N ILE A 765 29.98 -21.03 21.58
CA ILE A 765 31.23 -20.31 21.74
C ILE A 765 31.74 -19.90 20.36
N VAL A 766 32.05 -18.63 20.17
CA VAL A 766 32.82 -18.14 19.01
C VAL A 766 34.27 -18.05 19.44
N SER A 767 35.15 -18.78 18.75
CA SER A 767 36.53 -18.98 19.17
C SER A 767 37.51 -18.71 18.02
N PRO A 768 38.70 -18.14 18.30
CA PRO A 768 39.73 -17.94 17.28
C PRO A 768 40.46 -19.23 16.82
N PHE A 769 40.19 -20.40 17.42
CA PHE A 769 41.00 -21.61 17.27
C PHE A 769 40.24 -22.90 17.02
#